data_AF-T1GK57-F1
#
_entry.id   AF-T1GK57-F1
#
_cell.length_a   1.000
_cell.length_b   1.000
_cell.length_c   1.000
_cell.angle_alpha   90.00
_cell.angle_beta   90.00
_cell.angle_gamma   90.00
#
_symmetry.space_group_name_H-M   'P 1'
#
loop_
_entity.id
_entity.type
_entity.pdbx_description
1 polymer ?
#
loop_
_entity_poly.entity_id
_entity_poly.type
_entity_poly.pdbx_seq_one_letter_code
_entity_poly.pdbx_strand_id
1 'polypeptide(L)'
;MTPSMTPHVGQTPLLTPGGSTPIGAKAMAMATPAPGALAAMTPEQLQAYRWEKEIDERNRPFTDEELETMFPPGYKVLPPPAGYIPLRTPGRKITATPTPIAGTPAGFFIQVEDKSAKFMDNQPKGQNLPFMKPEDAQYFDKLLVDVDEDALSPEEAKERKIMKLLLTIKNGTPPMRKSALRQITDKAREFGAGPLFNQILPLLMSPTLEDQERHLLVKVIDRVLYKLDDLVRPYVHKILVVIEPLLIDEDYYARVEGREIISNLAKAAGLATMISTMRPDIDNIDEYVRNTTARAFAVVASALGIPSLLPFLKAVCKKVLASSAHGIKIVQQIAILMGCAILPHLKALVEIIEHGLVDEQQKVRTITALAIAALAEAATPYGIESFDSVLKPLWKGIRTHRGKGLAAFLKAIGYLIPLMDAEYANYYTREVMLILIREFQSPDEEMKKIVLKVVKQCCATDGVEAQYIKEEILPHFFKFFWNHRMALDRRNYRQLVDTTVEIANKVGASEIINRIVDDLKDENEQYRKMVMETIEKIMGNLGAADIDSRLEEQLIDGILYAFQEQTTEDVVMLNGFGTIVNQLGKRVKPYLPQICGTILWRLNNKSAKVRQQAADLISRIAIVMKTCQEEKLMGHLGVVLYEYLGEDTQKYWDLFWEH
;
A
#
# COMPACT_ATOMS: atom_id res chain seq x y z
N MET A 1 55.94 18.86 -51.72
CA MET A 1 57.15 18.14 -52.17
C MET A 1 57.48 17.06 -51.15
N THR A 2 57.90 15.88 -51.61
CA THR A 2 58.62 14.81 -50.85
C THR A 2 60.09 15.24 -50.61
N PRO A 3 60.95 14.57 -49.79
CA PRO A 3 61.05 13.16 -49.34
C PRO A 3 60.81 12.95 -47.81
N SER A 4 60.71 11.78 -47.14
CA SER A 4 60.97 10.33 -47.38
C SER A 4 62.31 9.72 -46.91
N MET A 5 62.28 8.75 -45.98
CA MET A 5 63.05 7.48 -45.97
C MET A 5 62.62 6.53 -44.81
N THR A 6 62.75 5.21 -45.02
CA THR A 6 62.54 4.09 -44.04
C THR A 6 63.64 3.03 -44.22
N PRO A 7 63.81 2.07 -43.27
CA PRO A 7 63.44 0.64 -43.45
C PRO A 7 62.81 0.04 -42.15
N HIS A 8 62.47 -1.25 -41.92
CA HIS A 8 62.15 -2.50 -42.67
C HIS A 8 61.31 -3.39 -41.69
N VAL A 9 60.23 -4.12 -42.05
CA VAL A 9 59.99 -5.32 -42.91
C VAL A 9 60.05 -6.68 -42.18
N GLY A 10 59.00 -7.50 -42.38
CA GLY A 10 58.80 -8.87 -41.85
C GLY A 10 57.29 -9.17 -41.64
N GLN A 11 56.47 -9.37 -42.67
CA GLN A 11 56.32 -10.54 -43.57
C GLN A 11 55.44 -11.67 -43.00
N THR A 12 54.42 -12.09 -43.77
CA THR A 12 53.47 -13.19 -43.47
C THR A 12 53.66 -14.39 -44.42
N PRO A 13 53.11 -15.57 -44.06
CA PRO A 13 52.55 -16.49 -45.04
C PRO A 13 51.16 -17.05 -44.67
N LEU A 14 50.48 -17.62 -45.67
CA LEU A 14 49.14 -18.25 -45.59
C LEU A 14 49.19 -19.63 -44.91
N LEU A 15 48.05 -20.08 -44.34
CA LEU A 15 47.52 -21.43 -44.60
C LEU A 15 46.07 -21.65 -44.07
N THR A 16 45.24 -22.22 -44.94
CA THR A 16 44.03 -23.02 -44.66
C THR A 16 44.05 -24.19 -45.67
N PRO A 17 43.27 -25.29 -45.50
CA PRO A 17 42.27 -25.61 -44.47
C PRO A 17 42.49 -26.97 -43.78
N GLY A 18 41.55 -27.37 -42.91
CA GLY A 18 41.28 -28.78 -42.57
C GLY A 18 41.63 -29.22 -41.15
N GLY A 19 40.60 -29.58 -40.38
CA GLY A 19 40.72 -30.16 -39.05
C GLY A 19 39.34 -30.27 -38.38
N SER A 20 38.95 -31.46 -37.95
CA SER A 20 37.65 -31.70 -37.31
C SER A 20 37.61 -31.14 -35.89
N THR A 21 36.46 -30.59 -35.49
CA THR A 21 36.19 -30.27 -34.09
C THR A 21 36.08 -31.56 -33.27
N PRO A 22 36.73 -31.65 -32.10
CA PRO A 22 36.62 -32.82 -31.25
C PRO A 22 35.21 -32.90 -30.64
N ILE A 23 34.59 -34.09 -30.72
CA ILE A 23 33.27 -34.34 -30.12
C ILE A 23 33.43 -34.47 -28.61
N GLY A 24 33.11 -33.39 -27.88
CA GLY A 24 32.88 -33.46 -26.44
C GLY A 24 31.68 -34.35 -26.12
N ALA A 25 31.77 -35.13 -25.05
CA ALA A 25 30.75 -36.12 -24.71
C ALA A 25 29.36 -35.49 -24.50
N LYS A 26 28.30 -36.14 -25.02
CA LYS A 26 26.91 -35.68 -24.86
C LYS A 26 26.53 -35.62 -23.37
N ALA A 27 25.93 -34.52 -22.93
CA ALA A 27 25.53 -34.28 -21.53
C ALA A 27 24.29 -35.09 -21.06
N MET A 28 24.12 -36.32 -21.56
CA MET A 28 22.99 -37.23 -21.28
C MET A 28 23.29 -38.25 -20.16
N ALA A 29 24.40 -38.06 -19.43
CA ALA A 29 24.93 -39.02 -18.45
C ALA A 29 24.85 -38.56 -16.98
N MET A 30 24.03 -37.55 -16.68
CA MET A 30 23.68 -37.21 -15.29
C MET A 30 22.61 -38.21 -14.80
N ALA A 31 23.01 -39.12 -13.89
CA ALA A 31 22.10 -40.12 -13.35
C ALA A 31 20.96 -39.49 -12.54
N THR A 32 19.74 -40.01 -12.69
CA THR A 32 18.62 -39.66 -11.83
C THR A 32 18.91 -40.02 -10.36
N PRO A 33 18.44 -39.24 -9.38
CA PRO A 33 18.61 -39.57 -7.96
C PRO A 33 18.03 -40.95 -7.65
N ALA A 34 18.81 -41.79 -6.95
CA ALA A 34 18.36 -43.11 -6.54
C ALA A 34 17.12 -42.99 -5.61
N PRO A 35 16.15 -43.93 -5.64
CA PRO A 35 14.87 -43.77 -4.93
C PRO A 35 14.99 -43.45 -3.43
N GLY A 36 16.01 -43.97 -2.74
CA GLY A 36 16.26 -43.69 -1.33
C GLY A 36 16.63 -42.23 -1.02
N ALA A 37 17.15 -41.46 -1.98
CA ALA A 37 17.46 -40.04 -1.80
C ALA A 37 16.21 -39.16 -1.85
N LEU A 38 15.20 -39.54 -2.65
CA LEU A 38 13.93 -38.81 -2.75
C LEU A 38 13.06 -38.99 -1.49
N ALA A 39 13.20 -40.12 -0.79
CA ALA A 39 12.50 -40.39 0.47
C ALA A 39 13.02 -39.58 1.68
N ALA A 40 14.16 -38.90 1.55
CA ALA A 40 14.79 -38.12 2.62
C ALA A 40 14.66 -36.59 2.46
N MET A 41 13.97 -36.12 1.40
CA MET A 41 13.76 -34.70 1.13
C MET A 41 12.51 -34.15 1.83
N THR A 42 12.54 -32.89 2.25
CA THR A 42 11.35 -32.20 2.77
C THR A 42 10.33 -31.92 1.64
N PRO A 43 9.04 -31.69 1.95
CA PRO A 43 8.02 -31.42 0.94
C PRO A 43 8.34 -30.22 0.03
N GLU A 44 8.92 -29.15 0.58
CA GLU A 44 9.38 -27.99 -0.22
C GLU A 44 10.54 -28.34 -1.15
N GLN A 45 11.53 -29.10 -0.68
CA GLN A 45 12.66 -29.57 -1.51
C GLN A 45 12.16 -30.46 -2.65
N LEU A 46 11.17 -31.32 -2.39
CA LEU A 46 10.58 -32.19 -3.40
C LEU A 46 9.76 -31.41 -4.45
N GLN A 47 9.08 -30.32 -4.05
CA GLN A 47 8.42 -29.40 -4.99
C GLN A 47 9.43 -28.62 -5.82
N ALA A 48 10.48 -28.07 -5.20
CA ALA A 48 11.54 -27.35 -5.89
C ALA A 48 12.24 -28.23 -6.95
N TYR A 49 12.55 -29.49 -6.61
CA TYR A 49 13.15 -30.44 -7.54
C TYR A 49 12.23 -30.78 -8.74
N ARG A 50 10.93 -30.95 -8.51
CA ARG A 50 9.95 -31.16 -9.60
C ARG A 50 9.87 -29.94 -10.53
N TRP A 51 9.80 -28.73 -9.96
CA TRP A 51 9.73 -27.47 -10.70
C TRP A 51 11.02 -27.23 -11.51
N GLU A 52 12.18 -27.52 -10.94
CA GLU A 52 13.47 -27.42 -11.64
C GLU A 52 13.56 -28.40 -12.81
N LYS A 53 13.10 -29.65 -12.64
CA LYS A 53 13.05 -30.64 -13.72
C LYS A 53 12.09 -30.22 -14.85
N GLU A 54 10.91 -29.69 -14.54
CA GLU A 54 9.97 -29.18 -15.55
C GLU A 54 10.57 -28.01 -16.35
N ILE A 55 11.27 -27.09 -15.66
CA ILE A 55 11.97 -25.97 -16.30
C ILE A 55 13.11 -26.46 -17.21
N ASP A 56 13.92 -27.43 -16.77
CA ASP A 56 15.02 -27.98 -17.58
C ASP A 56 14.50 -28.78 -18.79
N GLU A 57 13.38 -29.51 -18.66
CA GLU A 57 12.74 -30.21 -19.78
C GLU A 57 12.11 -29.25 -20.80
N ARG A 58 11.48 -28.17 -20.34
CA ARG A 58 10.89 -27.12 -21.19
C ARG A 58 11.92 -26.21 -21.87
N ASN A 59 13.09 -26.03 -21.25
CA ASN A 59 14.19 -25.21 -21.79
C ASN A 59 15.27 -26.04 -22.49
N ARG A 60 15.03 -27.33 -22.77
CA ARG A 60 15.97 -28.16 -23.51
C ARG A 60 16.17 -27.60 -24.94
N PRO A 61 17.40 -27.57 -25.48
CA PRO A 61 17.59 -27.29 -26.89
C PRO A 61 16.94 -28.41 -27.73
N PHE A 62 16.10 -28.04 -28.69
CA PHE A 62 15.61 -28.95 -29.72
C PHE A 62 16.72 -29.30 -30.71
N THR A 63 16.67 -30.49 -31.30
CA THR A 63 17.57 -30.86 -32.42
C THR A 63 17.06 -30.30 -33.75
N ASP A 64 17.95 -30.19 -34.74
CA ASP A 64 17.57 -29.76 -36.08
C ASP A 64 16.50 -30.69 -36.70
N GLU A 65 16.56 -32.00 -36.40
CA GLU A 65 15.57 -33.01 -36.81
C GLU A 65 14.18 -32.80 -36.16
N GLU A 66 14.14 -32.41 -34.87
CA GLU A 66 12.89 -32.04 -34.19
C GLU A 66 12.29 -30.76 -34.79
N LEU A 67 13.13 -29.77 -35.08
CA LEU A 67 12.71 -28.49 -35.68
C LEU A 67 12.20 -28.67 -37.11
N GLU A 68 12.88 -29.45 -37.95
CA GLU A 68 12.47 -29.74 -39.33
C GLU A 68 11.17 -30.57 -39.40
N THR A 69 10.82 -31.28 -38.32
CA THR A 69 9.51 -31.95 -38.17
C THR A 69 8.39 -30.96 -37.77
N MET A 70 8.72 -29.84 -37.12
CA MET A 70 7.73 -28.83 -36.68
C MET A 70 7.46 -27.73 -37.71
N PHE A 71 8.38 -27.45 -38.63
CA PHE A 71 8.23 -26.37 -39.63
C PHE A 71 7.73 -26.87 -40.99
N PRO A 72 6.79 -26.16 -41.64
CA PRO A 72 6.44 -26.42 -43.05
C PRO A 72 7.63 -26.29 -44.01
N PRO A 73 7.63 -26.97 -45.18
CA PRO A 73 8.72 -26.87 -46.13
C PRO A 73 8.87 -25.43 -46.67
N GLY A 74 10.03 -24.82 -46.44
CA GLY A 74 10.37 -23.48 -46.94
C GLY A 74 11.19 -22.59 -45.99
N TYR A 75 11.28 -22.93 -44.70
CA TYR A 75 12.11 -22.20 -43.74
C TYR A 75 13.59 -22.56 -43.87
N LYS A 76 14.47 -21.60 -43.53
CA LYS A 76 15.93 -21.78 -43.56
C LYS A 76 16.55 -21.21 -42.29
N VAL A 77 17.35 -22.00 -41.60
CA VAL A 77 18.12 -21.56 -40.44
C VAL A 77 19.11 -20.46 -40.86
N LEU A 78 19.05 -19.31 -40.20
CA LEU A 78 19.99 -18.20 -40.41
C LEU A 78 21.21 -18.36 -39.49
N PRO A 79 22.43 -18.04 -39.96
CA PRO A 79 23.58 -17.95 -39.09
C PRO A 79 23.37 -16.81 -38.07
N PRO A 80 23.74 -17.01 -36.78
CA PRO A 80 23.61 -15.96 -35.78
C PRO A 80 24.54 -14.77 -36.10
N PRO A 81 24.20 -13.53 -35.67
CA PRO A 81 25.01 -12.34 -35.93
C PRO A 81 26.45 -12.48 -35.40
N ALA A 82 27.41 -11.92 -36.13
CA ALA A 82 28.82 -11.93 -35.74
C ALA A 82 29.00 -11.21 -34.38
N GLY A 83 29.27 -11.99 -33.33
CA GLY A 83 29.35 -11.52 -31.94
C GLY A 83 28.36 -12.18 -30.98
N TYR A 84 27.37 -12.93 -31.47
CA TYR A 84 26.45 -13.69 -30.61
C TYR A 84 27.15 -14.90 -29.98
N ILE A 85 27.37 -14.85 -28.67
CA ILE A 85 27.87 -15.97 -27.86
C ILE A 85 26.67 -16.55 -27.09
N PRO A 86 26.17 -17.75 -27.42
CA PRO A 86 25.06 -18.36 -26.67
C PRO A 86 25.50 -18.70 -25.24
N LEU A 87 24.66 -18.36 -24.27
CA LEU A 87 24.84 -18.69 -22.85
C LEU A 87 24.76 -20.22 -22.65
N ARG A 88 25.92 -20.89 -22.63
CA ARG A 88 26.02 -22.36 -22.58
C ARG A 88 25.59 -23.00 -21.25
N THR A 89 25.41 -22.19 -20.20
CA THR A 89 24.95 -22.65 -18.88
C THR A 89 24.04 -21.60 -18.25
N PRO A 90 22.82 -21.96 -17.78
CA PRO A 90 22.04 -21.07 -16.94
C PRO A 90 22.74 -20.92 -15.58
N GLY A 91 22.89 -19.68 -15.10
CA GLY A 91 23.72 -19.35 -13.93
C GLY A 91 23.37 -20.09 -12.62
N ARG A 92 22.16 -20.67 -12.51
CA ARG A 92 21.77 -21.53 -11.38
C ARG A 92 22.63 -22.78 -11.23
N LYS A 93 23.21 -23.32 -12.30
CA LYS A 93 24.03 -24.54 -12.23
C LYS A 93 25.43 -24.34 -11.64
N ILE A 94 25.79 -23.10 -11.27
CA ILE A 94 27.04 -22.76 -10.57
C ILE A 94 26.99 -23.16 -9.08
N THR A 95 25.79 -23.26 -8.47
CA THR A 95 25.62 -23.61 -7.05
C THR A 95 25.45 -25.12 -6.79
N ALA A 96 25.60 -25.98 -7.81
CA ALA A 96 25.47 -27.42 -7.66
C ALA A 96 26.79 -28.05 -7.18
N THR A 97 26.87 -28.41 -5.89
CA THR A 97 27.99 -29.16 -5.33
C THR A 97 28.14 -30.51 -6.05
N PRO A 98 29.30 -30.85 -6.62
CA PRO A 98 29.45 -32.10 -7.38
C PRO A 98 29.36 -33.31 -6.45
N THR A 99 28.41 -34.21 -6.72
CA THR A 99 28.25 -35.48 -6.01
C THR A 99 29.48 -36.36 -6.25
N PRO A 100 30.12 -36.92 -5.19
CA PRO A 100 31.34 -37.72 -5.38
C PRO A 100 31.04 -39.02 -6.13
N ILE A 101 31.68 -39.19 -7.29
CA ILE A 101 31.63 -40.44 -8.05
C ILE A 101 32.48 -41.48 -7.32
N ALA A 102 31.84 -42.54 -6.82
CA ALA A 102 32.55 -43.66 -6.19
C ALA A 102 33.29 -44.49 -7.25
N GLY A 103 34.63 -44.44 -7.26
CA GLY A 103 35.44 -45.34 -8.10
C GLY A 103 36.90 -44.98 -8.33
N THR A 104 37.31 -43.71 -8.17
CA THR A 104 38.65 -43.24 -8.58
C THR A 104 39.58 -42.91 -7.39
N PRO A 105 40.66 -43.68 -7.15
CA PRO A 105 41.62 -43.42 -6.08
C PRO A 105 42.68 -42.37 -6.50
N ALA A 106 42.29 -41.10 -6.51
CA ALA A 106 43.20 -39.96 -6.67
C ALA A 106 42.84 -38.86 -5.67
N GLY A 107 43.85 -38.27 -5.00
CA GLY A 107 43.65 -37.25 -3.99
C GLY A 107 43.17 -35.90 -4.54
N PHE A 108 42.62 -35.06 -3.67
CA PHE A 108 42.19 -33.70 -3.99
C PHE A 108 43.33 -32.89 -4.65
N PHE A 109 43.17 -32.58 -5.93
CA PHE A 109 43.88 -31.48 -6.59
C PHE A 109 42.94 -30.27 -6.64
N ILE A 110 43.31 -29.19 -5.94
CA ILE A 110 42.68 -27.89 -6.14
C ILE A 110 43.14 -27.38 -7.51
N GLN A 111 42.22 -27.30 -8.47
CA GLN A 111 42.48 -26.55 -9.70
C GLN A 111 42.61 -25.07 -9.33
N VAL A 112 43.79 -24.49 -9.59
CA VAL A 112 43.95 -23.04 -9.56
C VAL A 112 43.26 -22.50 -10.80
N GLU A 113 42.10 -21.87 -10.63
CA GLU A 113 41.35 -21.28 -11.74
C GLU A 113 42.17 -20.15 -12.40
N ASP A 114 42.19 -20.17 -13.73
CA ASP A 114 42.99 -19.25 -14.53
C ASP A 114 42.32 -17.87 -14.58
N LYS A 115 42.95 -16.86 -13.96
CA LYS A 115 42.38 -15.52 -13.70
C LYS A 115 42.31 -14.65 -14.96
N SER A 116 41.49 -15.05 -15.94
CA SER A 116 41.39 -14.40 -17.26
C SER A 116 39.97 -13.96 -17.68
N ALA A 117 38.96 -14.10 -16.80
CA ALA A 117 37.63 -13.50 -16.98
C ALA A 117 37.48 -12.21 -16.15
N LYS A 118 37.03 -11.11 -16.79
CA LYS A 118 36.81 -9.80 -16.15
C LYS A 118 35.51 -9.75 -15.32
N PHE A 119 35.41 -10.56 -14.27
CA PHE A 119 34.54 -10.21 -13.14
C PHE A 119 35.19 -9.08 -12.35
N MET A 120 34.40 -8.07 -11.97
CA MET A 120 34.88 -7.07 -11.01
C MET A 120 35.07 -7.75 -9.65
N ASP A 121 36.21 -7.47 -9.03
CA ASP A 121 36.63 -8.03 -7.75
C ASP A 121 35.87 -7.32 -6.61
N ASN A 122 34.55 -7.57 -6.55
CA ASN A 122 33.61 -6.94 -5.61
C ASN A 122 33.78 -7.41 -4.15
N GLN A 123 34.85 -8.16 -3.84
CA GLN A 123 35.19 -8.53 -2.48
C GLN A 123 36.11 -7.46 -1.89
N PRO A 124 35.64 -6.60 -0.95
CA PRO A 124 36.43 -5.50 -0.43
C PRO A 124 37.71 -5.98 0.26
N LYS A 125 38.82 -5.31 -0.05
CA LYS A 125 40.18 -5.76 0.33
C LYS A 125 40.51 -5.28 1.74
N GLY A 126 39.92 -5.97 2.71
CA GLY A 126 40.12 -5.76 4.13
C GLY A 126 39.47 -6.88 4.95
N GLN A 127 40.12 -7.28 6.03
CA GLN A 127 39.66 -8.41 6.85
C GLN A 127 38.23 -8.17 7.40
N ASN A 128 37.37 -9.19 7.28
CA ASN A 128 36.02 -9.28 7.85
C ASN A 128 34.97 -8.24 7.40
N LEU A 129 35.13 -7.64 6.20
CA LEU A 129 34.05 -6.85 5.57
C LEU A 129 32.99 -7.76 4.91
N PRO A 130 31.69 -7.38 4.89
CA PRO A 130 30.66 -8.15 4.19
C PRO A 130 30.81 -8.10 2.67
N PHE A 131 30.09 -8.99 1.98
CA PHE A 131 29.95 -8.94 0.52
C PHE A 131 29.29 -7.63 0.07
N MET A 132 29.80 -7.05 -1.02
CA MET A 132 29.32 -5.80 -1.61
C MET A 132 28.42 -6.11 -2.81
N LYS A 133 27.17 -5.63 -2.84
CA LYS A 133 26.32 -5.75 -4.05
C LYS A 133 26.96 -4.94 -5.19
N PRO A 134 26.71 -5.26 -6.47
CA PRO A 134 27.23 -4.47 -7.59
C PRO A 134 26.87 -2.98 -7.53
N GLU A 135 25.71 -2.65 -6.96
CA GLU A 135 25.21 -1.30 -6.75
C GLU A 135 25.93 -0.56 -5.61
N ASP A 136 26.33 -1.28 -4.55
CA ASP A 136 27.10 -0.73 -3.43
C ASP A 136 28.47 -0.20 -3.87
N ALA A 137 29.02 -0.74 -4.96
CA ALA A 137 30.31 -0.32 -5.50
C ALA A 137 30.37 1.17 -5.88
N GLN A 138 29.24 1.82 -6.20
CA GLN A 138 29.20 3.27 -6.46
C GLN A 138 29.45 4.12 -5.19
N TYR A 139 29.16 3.57 -4.01
CA TYR A 139 29.24 4.28 -2.72
C TYR A 139 30.42 3.84 -1.86
N PHE A 140 31.01 2.67 -2.16
CA PHE A 140 32.07 2.03 -1.37
C PHE A 140 33.30 1.65 -2.21
N ASP A 141 33.47 2.23 -3.41
CA ASP A 141 34.64 2.05 -4.29
C ASP A 141 35.98 2.23 -3.57
N LYS A 142 36.08 3.23 -2.68
CA LYS A 142 37.25 3.51 -1.83
C LYS A 142 37.63 2.33 -0.92
N LEU A 143 36.79 1.31 -0.75
CA LEU A 143 37.08 0.07 0.01
C LEU A 143 37.54 -1.11 -0.86
N LEU A 144 37.47 -0.99 -2.19
CA LEU A 144 38.00 -1.99 -3.13
C LEU A 144 39.49 -1.79 -3.41
N VAL A 145 39.99 -0.55 -3.25
CA VAL A 145 41.40 -0.20 -3.41
C VAL A 145 42.16 -0.48 -2.11
N ASP A 146 43.06 -1.45 -2.16
CA ASP A 146 43.99 -1.74 -1.07
C ASP A 146 45.01 -0.58 -0.96
N VAL A 147 45.09 0.07 0.21
CA VAL A 147 45.97 1.21 0.49
C VAL A 147 46.34 1.15 1.97
N ASP A 148 47.62 1.32 2.26
CA ASP A 148 48.21 1.36 3.59
C ASP A 148 47.50 2.37 4.51
N GLU A 149 46.92 1.89 5.62
CA GLU A 149 46.15 2.72 6.56
C GLU A 149 47.03 3.72 7.32
N ASP A 150 48.34 3.47 7.45
CA ASP A 150 49.29 4.37 8.10
C ASP A 150 49.83 5.47 7.16
N ALA A 151 49.62 5.34 5.84
CA ALA A 151 50.01 6.33 4.82
C ALA A 151 48.87 7.30 4.41
N LEU A 152 47.64 7.04 4.84
CA LEU A 152 46.45 7.85 4.54
C LEU A 152 46.39 9.13 5.38
N SER A 153 45.79 10.20 4.85
CA SER A 153 45.53 11.40 5.66
C SER A 153 44.52 11.11 6.78
N PRO A 154 44.56 11.83 7.91
CA PRO A 154 43.64 11.60 9.02
C PRO A 154 42.16 11.89 8.69
N GLU A 155 41.87 12.54 7.56
CA GLU A 155 40.51 12.77 7.07
C GLU A 155 40.03 11.61 6.19
N GLU A 156 40.85 11.14 5.24
CA GLU A 156 40.55 9.96 4.41
C GLU A 156 40.46 8.68 5.25
N ALA A 157 41.32 8.54 6.26
CA ALA A 157 41.25 7.45 7.22
C ALA A 157 39.92 7.46 8.01
N LYS A 158 39.39 8.63 8.37
CA LYS A 158 38.05 8.75 8.98
C LYS A 158 36.95 8.39 7.98
N GLU A 159 37.03 8.89 6.74
CA GLU A 159 36.05 8.61 5.70
C GLU A 159 35.95 7.10 5.39
N ARG A 160 37.09 6.44 5.12
CA ARG A 160 37.17 4.98 4.94
C ARG A 160 36.60 4.22 6.14
N LYS A 161 36.84 4.69 7.36
CA LYS A 161 36.35 4.05 8.59
C LYS A 161 34.82 4.19 8.76
N ILE A 162 34.25 5.33 8.36
CA ILE A 162 32.80 5.53 8.28
C ILE A 162 32.20 4.61 7.21
N MET A 163 32.78 4.56 6.00
CA MET A 163 32.37 3.67 4.92
C MET A 163 32.36 2.19 5.35
N LYS A 164 33.45 1.71 5.97
CA LYS A 164 33.53 0.33 6.50
C LYS A 164 32.40 0.03 7.50
N LEU A 165 32.06 0.98 8.38
CA LEU A 165 30.97 0.83 9.35
C LEU A 165 29.59 0.84 8.66
N LEU A 166 29.34 1.72 7.70
CA LEU A 166 28.06 1.80 6.98
C LEU A 166 27.80 0.54 6.14
N LEU A 167 28.80 0.04 5.39
CA LEU A 167 28.70 -1.23 4.67
C LEU A 167 28.43 -2.41 5.63
N THR A 168 29.06 -2.40 6.81
CA THR A 168 28.82 -3.43 7.85
C THR A 168 27.41 -3.36 8.44
N ILE A 169 26.80 -2.18 8.52
CA ILE A 169 25.42 -2.00 8.98
C ILE A 169 24.41 -2.37 7.89
N LYS A 170 24.71 -2.05 6.62
CA LYS A 170 23.88 -2.39 5.46
C LYS A 170 23.91 -3.90 5.19
N ASN A 171 25.06 -4.48 4.87
CA ASN A 171 25.18 -5.84 4.33
C ASN A 171 25.62 -6.90 5.36
N GLY A 172 25.98 -6.50 6.59
CA GLY A 172 26.47 -7.44 7.61
C GLY A 172 25.41 -8.34 8.25
N THR A 173 25.85 -9.40 8.93
CA THR A 173 24.97 -10.23 9.76
C THR A 173 24.46 -9.47 11.00
N PRO A 174 23.34 -9.86 11.64
CA PRO A 174 22.80 -9.11 12.79
C PRO A 174 23.79 -8.82 13.95
N PRO A 175 24.72 -9.73 14.32
CA PRO A 175 25.79 -9.40 15.28
C PRO A 175 26.76 -8.33 14.76
N MET A 176 27.17 -8.39 13.49
CA MET A 176 28.04 -7.39 12.86
C MET A 176 27.34 -6.02 12.81
N ARG A 177 26.09 -5.98 12.34
CA ARG A 177 25.23 -4.78 12.33
C ARG A 177 25.15 -4.15 13.73
N LYS A 178 24.88 -4.95 14.77
CA LYS A 178 24.79 -4.50 16.17
C LYS A 178 26.11 -3.91 16.69
N SER A 179 27.25 -4.51 16.33
CA SER A 179 28.58 -4.03 16.72
C SER A 179 28.93 -2.70 16.02
N ALA A 180 28.81 -2.66 14.69
CA ALA A 180 29.11 -1.46 13.89
C ALA A 180 28.17 -0.29 14.23
N LEU A 181 26.86 -0.56 14.43
CA LEU A 181 25.89 0.45 14.85
C LEU A 181 26.21 1.04 16.22
N ARG A 182 26.77 0.24 17.15
CA ARG A 182 27.31 0.78 18.41
C ARG A 182 28.56 1.62 18.15
N GLN A 183 29.52 1.12 17.38
CA GLN A 183 30.80 1.79 17.15
C GLN A 183 30.66 3.14 16.44
N ILE A 184 29.75 3.27 15.46
CA ILE A 184 29.47 4.55 14.79
C ILE A 184 28.74 5.53 15.71
N THR A 185 27.90 5.04 16.63
CA THR A 185 27.18 5.86 17.63
C THR A 185 28.15 6.38 18.70
N ASP A 186 28.96 5.49 19.30
CA ASP A 186 29.86 5.83 20.39
C ASP A 186 31.00 6.77 19.92
N LYS A 187 31.40 6.69 18.63
CA LYS A 187 32.40 7.58 18.01
C LYS A 187 31.83 8.74 17.16
N ALA A 188 30.51 8.99 17.17
CA ALA A 188 29.90 10.00 16.29
C ALA A 188 30.55 11.41 16.40
N ARG A 189 30.89 11.85 17.63
CA ARG A 189 31.58 13.14 17.86
C ARG A 189 33.06 13.16 17.42
N GLU A 190 33.72 12.01 17.32
CA GLU A 190 35.11 11.86 16.85
C GLU A 190 35.20 11.91 15.31
N PHE A 191 34.18 11.35 14.64
CA PHE A 191 34.01 11.42 13.19
C PHE A 191 33.55 12.81 12.72
N GLY A 192 32.61 13.43 13.45
CA GLY A 192 32.05 14.74 13.12
C GLY A 192 30.89 14.68 12.12
N ALA A 193 30.04 15.71 12.16
CA ALA A 193 28.78 15.76 11.40
C ALA A 193 28.97 15.70 9.87
N GLY A 194 29.91 16.48 9.33
CA GLY A 194 30.14 16.56 7.88
C GLY A 194 30.48 15.23 7.23
N PRO A 195 31.55 14.53 7.66
CA PRO A 195 31.92 13.22 7.10
C PRO A 195 30.80 12.16 7.23
N LEU A 196 30.06 12.16 8.34
CA LEU A 196 28.94 11.24 8.54
C LEU A 196 27.79 11.52 7.55
N PHE A 197 27.27 12.75 7.50
CA PHE A 197 26.15 13.08 6.60
C PHE A 197 26.53 13.08 5.11
N ASN A 198 27.80 13.35 4.78
CA ASN A 198 28.28 13.22 3.40
C ASN A 198 28.26 11.77 2.89
N GLN A 199 28.41 10.77 3.76
CA GLN A 199 28.40 9.36 3.39
C GLN A 199 27.03 8.67 3.61
N ILE A 200 26.26 9.08 4.62
CA ILE A 200 24.95 8.48 4.92
C ILE A 200 23.86 8.96 3.94
N LEU A 201 23.82 10.25 3.61
CA LEU A 201 22.71 10.82 2.82
C LEU A 201 22.66 10.32 1.37
N PRO A 202 23.77 10.10 0.63
CA PRO A 202 23.72 9.53 -0.72
C PRO A 202 23.19 8.10 -0.77
N LEU A 203 23.47 7.29 0.26
CA LEU A 203 22.95 5.91 0.37
C LEU A 203 21.43 5.90 0.51
N LEU A 204 20.86 6.81 1.31
CA LEU A 204 19.41 6.93 1.51
C LEU A 204 18.67 7.45 0.26
N MET A 205 19.39 8.08 -0.67
CA MET A 205 18.87 8.52 -1.97
C MET A 205 18.98 7.45 -3.08
N SER A 206 19.50 6.24 -2.78
CA SER A 206 19.57 5.18 -3.80
C SER A 206 18.18 4.62 -4.12
N PRO A 207 17.76 4.58 -5.41
CA PRO A 207 16.48 4.01 -5.80
C PRO A 207 16.43 2.46 -5.71
N THR A 208 17.57 1.79 -5.46
CA THR A 208 17.65 0.33 -5.28
C THR A 208 17.69 -0.10 -3.81
N LEU A 209 17.58 0.85 -2.87
CA LEU A 209 17.66 0.59 -1.44
C LEU A 209 16.43 -0.17 -0.93
N GLU A 210 16.64 -1.43 -0.53
CA GLU A 210 15.58 -2.25 0.08
C GLU A 210 15.05 -1.60 1.38
N ASP A 211 13.77 -1.79 1.71
CA ASP A 211 13.17 -1.17 2.90
C ASP A 211 13.84 -1.59 4.21
N GLN A 212 14.37 -2.82 4.29
CA GLN A 212 15.21 -3.24 5.44
C GLN A 212 16.53 -2.46 5.52
N GLU A 213 17.16 -2.17 4.37
CA GLU A 213 18.40 -1.39 4.32
C GLU A 213 18.13 0.10 4.64
N ARG A 214 17.01 0.65 4.14
CA ARG A 214 16.49 1.98 4.49
C ARG A 214 16.30 2.13 6.00
N HIS A 215 15.57 1.20 6.61
CA HIS A 215 15.33 1.15 8.06
C HIS A 215 16.62 1.08 8.91
N LEU A 216 17.64 0.40 8.40
CA LEU A 216 18.95 0.31 9.06
C LEU A 216 19.73 1.63 8.97
N LEU A 217 19.70 2.32 7.83
CA LEU A 217 20.32 3.65 7.66
C LEU A 217 19.61 4.73 8.47
N VAL A 218 18.26 4.70 8.53
CA VAL A 218 17.46 5.56 9.41
C VAL A 218 17.93 5.43 10.87
N LYS A 219 18.06 4.19 11.36
CA LYS A 219 18.58 3.90 12.71
C LYS A 219 20.04 4.31 12.93
N VAL A 220 20.83 4.53 11.89
CA VAL A 220 22.14 5.22 12.01
C VAL A 220 21.93 6.71 12.19
N ILE A 221 21.10 7.34 11.34
CA ILE A 221 20.83 8.78 11.35
C ILE A 221 20.33 9.22 12.73
N ASP A 222 19.31 8.58 13.30
CA ASP A 222 18.75 8.98 14.60
C ASP A 222 19.76 8.92 15.75
N ARG A 223 20.58 7.86 15.78
CA ARG A 223 21.63 7.68 16.78
C ARG A 223 22.78 8.68 16.61
N VAL A 224 23.13 9.00 15.37
CA VAL A 224 24.13 10.00 15.03
C VAL A 224 23.64 11.41 15.37
N LEU A 225 22.41 11.77 15.02
CA LEU A 225 21.76 13.03 15.41
C LEU A 225 21.77 13.24 16.93
N TYR A 226 21.28 12.24 17.68
CA TYR A 226 21.24 12.28 19.14
C TYR A 226 22.62 12.45 19.80
N LYS A 227 23.69 11.93 19.17
CA LYS A 227 25.05 12.07 19.67
C LYS A 227 25.74 13.36 19.21
N LEU A 228 25.45 13.85 18.01
CA LEU A 228 26.05 15.07 17.47
C LEU A 228 25.49 16.34 18.08
N ASP A 229 24.21 16.35 18.48
CA ASP A 229 23.60 17.47 19.20
C ASP A 229 23.73 18.77 18.37
N ASP A 230 24.10 19.90 18.96
CA ASP A 230 24.30 21.19 18.26
C ASP A 230 25.20 21.14 17.00
N LEU A 231 26.07 20.13 16.84
CA LEU A 231 26.93 19.98 15.66
C LEU A 231 26.14 19.71 14.36
N VAL A 232 24.85 19.36 14.44
CA VAL A 232 24.00 19.11 13.26
C VAL A 232 23.54 20.41 12.59
N ARG A 233 23.55 21.55 13.30
CA ARG A 233 22.94 22.83 12.86
C ARG A 233 23.35 23.29 11.44
N PRO A 234 24.62 23.20 11.00
CA PRO A 234 25.01 23.58 9.63
C PRO A 234 24.48 22.65 8.53
N TYR A 235 24.09 21.42 8.89
CA TYR A 235 23.69 20.35 7.96
C TYR A 235 22.17 20.19 7.85
N VAL A 236 21.39 20.90 8.67
CA VAL A 236 19.91 20.80 8.74
C VAL A 236 19.24 20.88 7.37
N HIS A 237 19.63 21.84 6.52
CA HIS A 237 19.08 21.96 5.15
C HIS A 237 19.39 20.72 4.29
N LYS A 238 20.64 20.24 4.30
CA LYS A 238 21.07 19.08 3.52
C LYS A 238 20.37 17.78 3.97
N ILE A 239 20.07 17.67 5.27
CA ILE A 239 19.29 16.54 5.81
C ILE A 239 17.82 16.69 5.40
N LEU A 240 17.21 17.87 5.58
CA LEU A 240 15.81 18.10 5.22
C LEU A 240 15.52 17.81 3.74
N VAL A 241 16.35 18.28 2.80
CA VAL A 241 16.16 18.02 1.36
C VAL A 241 16.13 16.52 1.01
N VAL A 242 16.80 15.67 1.80
CA VAL A 242 16.83 14.21 1.61
C VAL A 242 15.70 13.48 2.33
N ILE A 243 15.21 14.02 3.46
CA ILE A 243 14.23 13.36 4.33
C ILE A 243 12.79 13.86 4.09
N GLU A 244 12.61 15.09 3.62
CA GLU A 244 11.30 15.66 3.29
C GLU A 244 10.50 14.85 2.25
N PRO A 245 11.10 14.31 1.17
CA PRO A 245 10.40 13.42 0.23
C PRO A 245 9.80 12.18 0.90
N LEU A 246 10.43 11.64 1.95
CA LEU A 246 9.91 10.46 2.67
C LEU A 246 8.57 10.76 3.37
N LEU A 247 8.24 12.02 3.66
CA LEU A 247 6.95 12.41 4.26
C LEU A 247 5.73 12.24 3.30
N ILE A 248 5.99 11.96 2.02
CA ILE A 248 4.99 11.75 0.97
C ILE A 248 5.20 10.45 0.16
N ASP A 249 6.13 9.59 0.57
CA ASP A 249 6.31 8.23 0.03
C ASP A 249 4.98 7.45 0.05
N GLU A 250 4.78 6.48 -0.83
CA GLU A 250 3.59 5.62 -0.84
C GLU A 250 3.59 4.61 0.31
N ASP A 251 4.76 4.17 0.77
CA ASP A 251 4.86 3.30 1.94
C ASP A 251 4.56 4.04 3.25
N TYR A 252 3.88 3.35 4.17
CA TYR A 252 3.61 3.85 5.51
C TYR A 252 4.86 3.91 6.39
N TYR A 253 5.77 2.94 6.31
CA TYR A 253 6.95 2.89 7.18
C TYR A 253 7.99 3.94 6.81
N ALA A 254 8.31 4.12 5.52
CA ALA A 254 9.12 5.23 5.03
C ALA A 254 8.58 6.60 5.48
N ARG A 255 7.24 6.79 5.45
CA ARG A 255 6.60 7.98 6.02
C ARG A 255 6.77 8.09 7.54
N VAL A 256 6.79 7.00 8.30
CA VAL A 256 7.08 7.03 9.76
C VAL A 256 8.54 7.43 10.01
N GLU A 257 9.47 6.81 9.30
CA GLU A 257 10.92 7.03 9.43
C GLU A 257 11.32 8.48 9.13
N GLY A 258 10.77 9.07 8.07
CA GLY A 258 10.97 10.49 7.75
C GLY A 258 10.46 11.43 8.86
N ARG A 259 9.39 11.03 9.59
CA ARG A 259 8.90 11.79 10.76
C ARG A 259 9.79 11.60 11.98
N GLU A 260 10.34 10.43 12.22
CA GLU A 260 11.26 10.18 13.35
C GLU A 260 12.55 10.99 13.20
N ILE A 261 13.19 10.93 12.01
CA ILE A 261 14.40 11.70 11.72
C ILE A 261 14.16 13.21 11.84
N ILE A 262 13.07 13.76 11.28
CA ILE A 262 12.78 15.21 11.39
C ILE A 262 12.43 15.59 12.84
N SER A 263 11.77 14.72 13.61
CA SER A 263 11.52 14.93 15.04
C SER A 263 12.82 15.01 15.85
N ASN A 264 13.78 14.13 15.56
CA ASN A 264 15.07 14.08 16.25
C ASN A 264 16.01 15.21 15.80
N LEU A 265 16.01 15.55 14.50
CA LEU A 265 16.70 16.73 13.95
C LEU A 265 16.18 18.03 14.58
N ALA A 266 14.86 18.16 14.75
CA ALA A 266 14.25 19.35 15.36
C ALA A 266 14.70 19.56 16.83
N LYS A 267 14.85 18.47 17.59
CA LYS A 267 15.35 18.50 18.98
C LYS A 267 16.83 18.88 19.05
N ALA A 268 17.67 18.35 18.16
CA ALA A 268 19.11 18.62 18.13
C ALA A 268 19.49 19.98 17.50
N ALA A 269 18.73 20.46 16.52
CA ALA A 269 18.97 21.77 15.88
C ALA A 269 18.30 22.93 16.61
N GLY A 270 17.18 22.67 17.30
CA GLY A 270 16.36 23.67 17.96
C GLY A 270 15.45 24.47 17.01
N LEU A 271 14.34 24.97 17.55
CA LEU A 271 13.26 25.61 16.79
C LEU A 271 13.74 26.77 15.90
N ALA A 272 14.63 27.63 16.42
CA ALA A 272 15.10 28.80 15.70
C ALA A 272 15.87 28.43 14.42
N THR A 273 16.73 27.40 14.48
CA THR A 273 17.43 26.89 13.29
C THR A 273 16.45 26.26 12.32
N MET A 274 15.56 25.38 12.78
CA MET A 274 14.54 24.74 11.93
C MET A 274 13.67 25.77 11.18
N ILE A 275 13.18 26.80 11.87
CA ILE A 275 12.44 27.92 11.26
C ILE A 275 13.33 28.67 10.25
N SER A 276 14.58 29.00 10.61
CA SER A 276 15.47 29.76 9.72
C SER A 276 15.79 29.02 8.42
N THR A 277 15.90 27.68 8.49
CA THR A 277 16.22 26.83 7.34
C THR A 277 15.04 26.61 6.42
N MET A 278 13.85 26.27 6.94
CA MET A 278 12.68 25.93 6.12
C MET A 278 11.84 27.16 5.69
N ARG A 279 12.10 28.34 6.25
CA ARG A 279 11.29 29.54 5.92
C ARG A 279 11.38 29.96 4.44
N PRO A 280 12.53 29.94 3.76
CA PRO A 280 12.59 30.22 2.31
C PRO A 280 11.72 29.24 1.50
N ASP A 281 11.64 27.98 1.95
CA ASP A 281 10.93 26.91 1.25
C ASP A 281 9.40 27.02 1.34
N ILE A 282 8.86 27.75 2.31
CA ILE A 282 7.43 28.18 2.35
C ILE A 282 7.11 29.13 1.17
N ASP A 283 8.05 30.02 0.85
CA ASP A 283 7.90 31.08 -0.16
C ASP A 283 8.39 30.64 -1.55
N ASN A 284 8.86 29.39 -1.69
CA ASN A 284 9.34 28.77 -2.93
C ASN A 284 8.24 28.82 -4.03
N ILE A 285 8.63 28.83 -5.32
CA ILE A 285 7.70 28.85 -6.45
C ILE A 285 7.02 27.47 -6.61
N ASP A 286 7.72 26.38 -6.28
CA ASP A 286 7.25 25.00 -6.45
C ASP A 286 6.21 24.59 -5.38
N GLU A 287 5.13 23.92 -5.82
CA GLU A 287 4.12 23.35 -4.92
C GLU A 287 4.56 22.01 -4.32
N TYR A 288 5.49 21.27 -4.94
CA TYR A 288 6.06 20.06 -4.34
C TYR A 288 6.84 20.41 -3.06
N VAL A 289 7.82 21.31 -3.16
CA VAL A 289 8.64 21.76 -2.01
C VAL A 289 7.76 22.33 -0.89
N ARG A 290 6.88 23.30 -1.19
CA ARG A 290 5.96 23.86 -0.19
C ARG A 290 5.02 22.81 0.43
N ASN A 291 4.75 21.70 -0.25
CA ASN A 291 3.93 20.59 0.27
C ASN A 291 4.72 19.67 1.22
N THR A 292 5.98 19.36 0.92
CA THR A 292 6.84 18.58 1.82
C THR A 292 7.23 19.41 3.05
N THR A 293 7.61 20.68 2.86
CA THR A 293 7.99 21.57 3.95
C THR A 293 6.82 21.87 4.89
N ALA A 294 5.58 21.96 4.36
CA ALA A 294 4.38 22.08 5.21
C ALA A 294 4.14 20.85 6.10
N ARG A 295 4.55 19.65 5.66
CA ARG A 295 4.55 18.42 6.47
C ARG A 295 5.70 18.40 7.46
N ALA A 296 6.90 18.82 7.06
CA ALA A 296 8.06 18.93 7.94
C ALA A 296 7.79 19.86 9.13
N PHE A 297 7.18 21.03 8.90
CA PHE A 297 6.78 21.93 9.97
C PHE A 297 5.75 21.32 10.95
N ALA A 298 4.84 20.45 10.49
CA ALA A 298 3.94 19.73 11.38
C ALA A 298 4.67 18.71 12.26
N VAL A 299 5.71 18.04 11.73
CA VAL A 299 6.60 17.18 12.52
C VAL A 299 7.43 17.99 13.53
N VAL A 300 7.91 19.18 13.15
CA VAL A 300 8.58 20.08 14.10
C VAL A 300 7.62 20.55 15.20
N ALA A 301 6.35 20.80 14.89
CA ALA A 301 5.32 21.15 15.86
C ALA A 301 4.98 20.00 16.82
N SER A 302 5.01 18.74 16.38
CA SER A 302 4.82 17.58 17.27
C SER A 302 6.08 17.27 18.09
N ALA A 303 7.27 17.55 17.56
CA ALA A 303 8.54 17.34 18.24
C ALA A 303 8.88 18.38 19.33
N LEU A 304 8.52 19.65 19.10
CA LEU A 304 8.86 20.79 19.96
C LEU A 304 7.63 21.45 20.62
N GLY A 305 6.44 20.93 20.36
CA GLY A 305 5.16 21.42 20.89
C GLY A 305 4.57 22.58 20.09
N ILE A 306 3.27 22.48 19.78
CA ILE A 306 2.49 23.50 19.05
C ILE A 306 2.67 24.93 19.60
N PRO A 307 2.65 25.20 20.93
CA PRO A 307 2.75 26.56 21.46
C PRO A 307 3.99 27.33 21.01
N SER A 308 5.12 26.65 20.82
CA SER A 308 6.38 27.26 20.39
C SER A 308 6.32 27.76 18.94
N LEU A 309 5.50 27.11 18.09
CA LEU A 309 5.33 27.46 16.68
C LEU A 309 4.17 28.45 16.43
N LEU A 310 3.24 28.65 17.38
CA LEU A 310 2.10 29.57 17.22
C LEU A 310 2.50 31.00 16.78
N PRO A 311 3.57 31.65 17.32
CA PRO A 311 3.98 32.98 16.88
C PRO A 311 4.45 33.01 15.42
N PHE A 312 5.11 31.92 14.97
CA PHE A 312 5.54 31.75 13.59
C PHE A 312 4.34 31.54 12.65
N LEU A 313 3.41 30.64 13.00
CA LEU A 313 2.19 30.40 12.22
C LEU A 313 1.37 31.69 12.07
N LYS A 314 1.16 32.43 13.17
CA LYS A 314 0.46 33.73 13.17
C LYS A 314 1.14 34.77 12.28
N ALA A 315 2.46 34.69 12.11
CA ALA A 315 3.23 35.57 11.24
C ALA A 315 3.31 35.11 9.77
N VAL A 316 3.14 33.82 9.46
CA VAL A 316 3.11 33.29 8.09
C VAL A 316 1.69 33.38 7.49
N CYS A 317 0.66 32.96 8.24
CA CYS A 317 -0.73 33.00 7.79
C CYS A 317 -1.25 34.43 7.51
N LYS A 318 -0.58 35.47 8.04
CA LYS A 318 -0.93 36.89 7.84
C LYS A 318 0.05 37.64 6.91
N LYS A 319 0.87 36.92 6.14
CA LYS A 319 1.80 37.47 5.13
C LYS A 319 1.26 37.30 3.71
N VAL A 320 2.14 37.58 2.74
CA VAL A 320 1.91 37.51 1.29
C VAL A 320 1.06 36.31 0.89
N LEU A 321 0.15 36.50 -0.07
CA LEU A 321 -0.91 35.58 -0.50
C LEU A 321 -0.45 34.12 -0.64
N ALA A 322 0.70 33.89 -1.28
CA ALA A 322 1.27 32.56 -1.47
C ALA A 322 1.78 31.93 -0.15
N SER A 323 2.45 32.71 0.70
CA SER A 323 2.91 32.30 2.04
C SER A 323 1.74 31.94 2.95
N SER A 324 0.66 32.73 2.90
CA SER A 324 -0.57 32.54 3.68
C SER A 324 -1.17 31.16 3.47
N ALA A 325 -1.39 30.77 2.20
CA ALA A 325 -1.94 29.45 1.85
C ALA A 325 -1.12 28.28 2.43
N HIS A 326 0.20 28.42 2.51
CA HIS A 326 1.09 27.36 3.00
C HIS A 326 1.25 27.38 4.53
N GLY A 327 1.17 28.55 5.19
CA GLY A 327 0.99 28.63 6.64
C GLY A 327 -0.27 27.91 7.11
N ILE A 328 -1.39 28.12 6.40
CA ILE A 328 -2.67 27.45 6.67
C ILE A 328 -2.56 25.95 6.38
N LYS A 329 -1.80 25.54 5.36
CA LYS A 329 -1.49 24.13 5.09
C LYS A 329 -0.67 23.48 6.21
N ILE A 330 0.26 24.19 6.87
CA ILE A 330 0.95 23.69 8.06
C ILE A 330 -0.07 23.41 9.18
N VAL A 331 -1.01 24.33 9.45
CA VAL A 331 -2.07 24.11 10.46
C VAL A 331 -2.92 22.88 10.13
N GLN A 332 -3.25 22.65 8.86
CA GLN A 332 -3.91 21.41 8.42
C GLN A 332 -3.06 20.16 8.71
N GLN A 333 -1.76 20.17 8.38
CA GLN A 333 -0.90 19.00 8.64
C GLN A 333 -0.67 18.77 10.13
N ILE A 334 -0.66 19.83 10.97
CA ILE A 334 -0.65 19.72 12.43
C ILE A 334 -1.90 18.99 12.92
N ALA A 335 -3.09 19.36 12.44
CA ALA A 335 -4.35 18.69 12.81
C ALA A 335 -4.32 17.19 12.47
N ILE A 336 -3.89 16.85 11.25
CA ILE A 336 -3.79 15.47 10.77
C ILE A 336 -2.76 14.65 11.56
N LEU A 337 -1.62 15.24 11.94
CA LEU A 337 -0.54 14.52 12.62
C LEU A 337 -0.76 14.37 14.14
N MET A 338 -1.42 15.34 14.77
CA MET A 338 -1.61 15.38 16.22
C MET A 338 -2.94 14.75 16.67
N GLY A 339 -3.95 14.71 15.80
CA GLY A 339 -5.29 14.24 16.16
C GLY A 339 -5.84 14.99 17.38
N CYS A 340 -6.48 14.27 18.31
CA CYS A 340 -7.07 14.82 19.54
C CYS A 340 -6.12 15.66 20.42
N ALA A 341 -4.79 15.52 20.27
CA ALA A 341 -3.82 16.31 21.01
C ALA A 341 -3.81 17.82 20.63
N ILE A 342 -4.54 18.25 19.59
CA ILE A 342 -4.72 19.68 19.29
C ILE A 342 -5.62 20.43 20.28
N LEU A 343 -6.47 19.74 21.04
CA LEU A 343 -7.59 20.36 21.78
C LEU A 343 -7.18 21.55 22.68
N PRO A 344 -6.07 21.50 23.46
CA PRO A 344 -5.61 22.64 24.29
C PRO A 344 -5.13 23.86 23.49
N HIS A 345 -5.00 23.75 22.17
CA HIS A 345 -4.47 24.78 21.26
C HIS A 345 -5.44 25.09 20.11
N LEU A 346 -6.59 24.41 20.05
CA LEU A 346 -7.56 24.45 18.96
C LEU A 346 -7.99 25.88 18.64
N LYS A 347 -8.50 26.62 19.64
CA LYS A 347 -8.90 28.03 19.49
C LYS A 347 -7.79 28.91 18.91
N ALA A 348 -6.56 28.78 19.41
CA ALA A 348 -5.43 29.56 18.90
C ALA A 348 -5.05 29.20 17.45
N LEU A 349 -5.26 27.95 17.02
CA LEU A 349 -5.07 27.53 15.63
C LEU A 349 -6.19 28.05 14.71
N VAL A 350 -7.45 28.07 15.18
CA VAL A 350 -8.59 28.64 14.44
C VAL A 350 -8.43 30.16 14.26
N GLU A 351 -8.13 30.90 15.34
CA GLU A 351 -7.86 32.36 15.32
C GLU A 351 -6.66 32.76 14.42
N ILE A 352 -5.78 31.80 14.08
CA ILE A 352 -4.65 32.01 13.17
C ILE A 352 -5.04 31.85 11.69
N ILE A 353 -6.11 31.12 11.37
CA ILE A 353 -6.51 30.80 9.99
C ILE A 353 -7.87 31.39 9.57
N GLU A 354 -8.72 31.83 10.51
CA GLU A 354 -10.10 32.26 10.24
C GLU A 354 -10.24 33.32 9.12
N HIS A 355 -9.29 34.26 9.01
CA HIS A 355 -9.31 35.30 7.98
C HIS A 355 -9.15 34.73 6.55
N GLY A 356 -8.55 33.54 6.41
CA GLY A 356 -8.38 32.86 5.13
C GLY A 356 -9.70 32.45 4.48
N LEU A 357 -10.82 32.38 5.23
CA LEU A 357 -12.15 32.11 4.68
C LEU A 357 -12.72 33.27 3.85
N VAL A 358 -12.23 34.50 4.06
CA VAL A 358 -12.71 35.71 3.37
C VAL A 358 -11.67 36.32 2.41
N ASP A 359 -10.53 35.65 2.24
CA ASP A 359 -9.45 36.02 1.31
C ASP A 359 -9.96 36.08 -0.15
N GLU A 360 -9.40 36.96 -0.98
CA GLU A 360 -9.78 37.10 -2.40
C GLU A 360 -9.43 35.86 -3.23
N GLN A 361 -8.33 35.17 -2.90
CA GLN A 361 -7.86 34.02 -3.64
C GLN A 361 -8.61 32.74 -3.26
N GLN A 362 -9.26 32.11 -4.24
CA GLN A 362 -10.00 30.86 -4.02
C GLN A 362 -9.11 29.74 -3.43
N LYS A 363 -7.81 29.69 -3.78
CA LYS A 363 -6.89 28.70 -3.20
C LYS A 363 -6.72 28.85 -1.69
N VAL A 364 -6.65 30.09 -1.18
CA VAL A 364 -6.58 30.40 0.26
C VAL A 364 -7.90 30.00 0.94
N ARG A 365 -9.06 30.38 0.39
CA ARG A 365 -10.38 29.99 0.95
C ARG A 365 -10.55 28.47 1.01
N THR A 366 -10.18 27.77 -0.07
CA THR A 366 -10.23 26.29 -0.14
C THR A 366 -9.33 25.63 0.90
N ILE A 367 -8.04 26.01 1.01
CA ILE A 367 -7.15 25.38 2.01
C ILE A 367 -7.58 25.72 3.44
N THR A 368 -8.15 26.90 3.69
CA THR A 368 -8.67 27.29 5.00
C THR A 368 -9.86 26.43 5.42
N ALA A 369 -10.85 26.23 4.54
CA ALA A 369 -11.97 25.35 4.84
C ALA A 369 -11.53 23.88 5.00
N LEU A 370 -10.55 23.40 4.22
CA LEU A 370 -9.97 22.07 4.40
C LEU A 370 -9.09 21.93 5.67
N ALA A 371 -8.53 23.03 6.19
CA ALA A 371 -7.83 23.07 7.47
C ALA A 371 -8.82 23.04 8.64
N ILE A 372 -9.90 23.82 8.57
CA ILE A 372 -10.99 23.80 9.58
C ILE A 372 -11.66 22.42 9.61
N ALA A 373 -11.92 21.80 8.46
CA ALA A 373 -12.42 20.43 8.41
C ALA A 373 -11.50 19.43 9.13
N ALA A 374 -10.18 19.55 8.98
CA ALA A 374 -9.20 18.69 9.65
C ALA A 374 -9.08 18.99 11.15
N LEU A 375 -9.17 20.27 11.56
CA LEU A 375 -9.21 20.66 12.98
C LEU A 375 -10.48 20.12 13.66
N ALA A 376 -11.64 20.19 13.00
CA ALA A 376 -12.90 19.64 13.52
C ALA A 376 -12.87 18.10 13.58
N GLU A 377 -12.41 17.43 12.50
CA GLU A 377 -12.17 15.98 12.47
C GLU A 377 -11.29 15.51 13.64
N ALA A 378 -10.21 16.24 13.93
CA ALA A 378 -9.29 15.94 15.01
C ALA A 378 -9.79 16.33 16.42
N ALA A 379 -10.77 17.23 16.53
CA ALA A 379 -11.35 17.67 17.81
C ALA A 379 -12.59 16.85 18.24
N THR A 380 -13.30 16.24 17.29
CA THR A 380 -14.50 15.39 17.51
C THR A 380 -14.38 14.50 18.75
N PRO A 381 -15.35 14.50 19.69
CA PRO A 381 -16.63 15.24 19.69
C PRO A 381 -16.60 16.61 20.38
N TYR A 382 -15.43 17.15 20.77
CA TYR A 382 -15.30 18.32 21.63
C TYR A 382 -14.88 19.60 20.89
N GLY A 383 -15.00 20.75 21.55
CA GLY A 383 -14.33 22.00 21.12
C GLY A 383 -15.10 22.89 20.16
N ILE A 384 -16.42 22.74 20.03
CA ILE A 384 -17.29 23.58 19.18
C ILE A 384 -17.14 25.08 19.45
N GLU A 385 -16.86 25.45 20.71
CA GLU A 385 -16.66 26.81 21.19
C GLU A 385 -15.40 27.48 20.59
N SER A 386 -14.48 26.66 20.06
CA SER A 386 -13.30 27.14 19.33
C SER A 386 -13.60 27.53 17.87
N PHE A 387 -14.79 27.21 17.35
CA PHE A 387 -15.16 27.40 15.95
C PHE A 387 -16.23 28.49 15.70
N ASP A 388 -16.79 29.12 16.74
CA ASP A 388 -17.85 30.15 16.63
C ASP A 388 -17.53 31.23 15.58
N SER A 389 -16.30 31.78 15.61
CA SER A 389 -15.85 32.83 14.68
C SER A 389 -15.87 32.40 13.20
N VAL A 390 -15.67 31.11 12.91
CA VAL A 390 -15.64 30.58 11.53
C VAL A 390 -16.99 30.09 11.03
N LEU A 391 -17.98 29.83 11.91
CA LEU A 391 -19.34 29.42 11.49
C LEU A 391 -19.95 30.44 10.52
N LYS A 392 -20.07 31.70 10.91
CA LYS A 392 -20.73 32.75 10.12
C LYS A 392 -20.07 32.99 8.74
N PRO A 393 -18.72 33.04 8.61
CA PRO A 393 -18.05 32.99 7.31
C PRO A 393 -18.37 31.75 6.46
N LEU A 394 -18.34 30.54 7.04
CA LEU A 394 -18.66 29.30 6.32
C LEU A 394 -20.11 29.30 5.78
N TRP A 395 -21.08 29.73 6.59
CA TRP A 395 -22.49 29.86 6.19
C TRP A 395 -22.73 30.86 5.05
N LYS A 396 -22.02 31.99 5.04
CA LYS A 396 -22.02 32.92 3.89
C LYS A 396 -21.33 32.29 2.66
N GLY A 397 -20.29 31.50 2.88
CA GLY A 397 -19.53 30.81 1.83
C GLY A 397 -20.37 29.79 1.06
N ILE A 398 -21.06 28.85 1.74
CA ILE A 398 -21.82 27.80 1.04
C ILE A 398 -22.97 28.34 0.17
N ARG A 399 -23.58 29.46 0.56
CA ARG A 399 -24.65 30.09 -0.23
C ARG A 399 -24.09 30.77 -1.48
N THR A 400 -22.89 31.36 -1.41
CA THR A 400 -22.28 32.19 -2.48
C THR A 400 -21.28 31.45 -3.39
N HIS A 401 -20.53 30.48 -2.89
CA HIS A 401 -19.50 29.75 -3.65
C HIS A 401 -20.07 28.56 -4.43
N ARG A 402 -19.35 28.09 -5.46
CA ARG A 402 -19.68 26.93 -6.30
C ARG A 402 -18.42 26.11 -6.63
N GLY A 403 -18.60 24.90 -7.18
CA GLY A 403 -17.50 24.01 -7.55
C GLY A 403 -16.59 23.64 -6.37
N LYS A 404 -15.28 23.45 -6.62
CA LYS A 404 -14.33 22.99 -5.59
C LYS A 404 -14.21 23.89 -4.35
N GLY A 405 -14.50 25.19 -4.50
CA GLY A 405 -14.59 26.11 -3.35
C GLY A 405 -15.79 25.80 -2.44
N LEU A 406 -16.94 25.48 -3.04
CA LEU A 406 -18.12 25.02 -2.28
C LEU A 406 -17.87 23.64 -1.63
N ALA A 407 -17.22 22.71 -2.33
CA ALA A 407 -16.90 21.39 -1.78
C ALA A 407 -16.08 21.48 -0.49
N ALA A 408 -15.03 22.32 -0.46
CA ALA A 408 -14.23 22.52 0.76
C ALA A 408 -15.05 23.10 1.93
N PHE A 409 -15.96 24.04 1.67
CA PHE A 409 -16.82 24.64 2.69
C PHE A 409 -17.90 23.66 3.19
N LEU A 410 -18.49 22.85 2.30
CA LEU A 410 -19.40 21.77 2.68
C LEU A 410 -18.68 20.72 3.55
N LYS A 411 -17.43 20.35 3.20
CA LYS A 411 -16.61 19.47 4.04
C LYS A 411 -16.41 20.08 5.43
N ALA A 412 -16.04 21.36 5.53
CA ALA A 412 -15.87 22.03 6.82
C ALA A 412 -17.13 21.96 7.69
N ILE A 413 -18.30 22.28 7.14
CA ILE A 413 -19.56 22.26 7.91
C ILE A 413 -19.98 20.83 8.28
N GLY A 414 -19.82 19.84 7.39
CA GLY A 414 -20.12 18.43 7.71
C GLY A 414 -19.28 17.84 8.84
N TYR A 415 -18.06 18.34 9.04
CA TYR A 415 -17.25 18.00 10.21
C TYR A 415 -17.53 18.86 11.45
N LEU A 416 -18.23 19.98 11.33
CA LEU A 416 -18.61 20.83 12.47
C LEU A 416 -20.00 20.48 13.05
N ILE A 417 -20.95 20.04 12.21
CA ILE A 417 -22.30 19.66 12.66
C ILE A 417 -22.28 18.59 13.78
N PRO A 418 -21.45 17.51 13.73
CA PRO A 418 -21.39 16.51 14.80
C PRO A 418 -20.76 16.97 16.13
N LEU A 419 -20.27 18.22 16.22
CA LEU A 419 -19.76 18.82 17.46
C LEU A 419 -20.80 19.77 18.10
N MET A 420 -21.94 20.00 17.46
CA MET A 420 -22.98 20.94 17.91
C MET A 420 -24.03 20.23 18.77
N ASP A 421 -24.64 20.98 19.70
CA ASP A 421 -25.83 20.53 20.41
C ASP A 421 -26.99 20.23 19.43
N ALA A 422 -27.84 19.28 19.80
CA ALA A 422 -28.88 18.71 18.94
C ALA A 422 -29.81 19.76 18.27
N GLU A 423 -30.14 20.86 18.97
CA GLU A 423 -30.97 21.94 18.43
C GLU A 423 -30.26 22.69 17.28
N TYR A 424 -29.00 23.06 17.49
CA TYR A 424 -28.17 23.72 16.47
C TYR A 424 -27.85 22.75 15.32
N ALA A 425 -27.55 21.48 15.62
CA ALA A 425 -27.29 20.46 14.62
C ALA A 425 -28.51 20.23 13.69
N ASN A 426 -29.73 20.19 14.23
CA ASN A 426 -30.97 20.08 13.46
C ASN A 426 -31.18 21.31 12.55
N TYR A 427 -31.11 22.53 13.12
CA TYR A 427 -31.26 23.78 12.38
C TYR A 427 -30.26 23.88 11.21
N TYR A 428 -28.98 23.66 11.50
CA TYR A 428 -27.93 23.76 10.50
C TYR A 428 -27.96 22.61 9.48
N THR A 429 -28.34 21.39 9.89
CA THR A 429 -28.53 20.28 8.93
C THR A 429 -29.58 20.64 7.88
N ARG A 430 -30.75 21.15 8.29
CA ARG A 430 -31.83 21.52 7.35
C ARG A 430 -31.38 22.59 6.35
N GLU A 431 -30.67 23.61 6.83
CA GLU A 431 -30.11 24.69 5.99
C GLU A 431 -29.03 24.21 5.00
N VAL A 432 -28.14 23.29 5.40
CA VAL A 432 -27.15 22.70 4.50
C VAL A 432 -27.77 21.69 3.53
N MET A 433 -28.81 20.96 3.92
CA MET A 433 -29.40 19.89 3.11
C MET A 433 -29.98 20.39 1.79
N LEU A 434 -30.59 21.58 1.78
CA LEU A 434 -31.05 22.26 0.55
C LEU A 434 -29.91 22.48 -0.46
N ILE A 435 -28.68 22.70 0.03
CA ILE A 435 -27.49 22.86 -0.82
C ILE A 435 -26.92 21.49 -1.21
N LEU A 436 -26.91 20.51 -0.31
CA LEU A 436 -26.47 19.14 -0.62
C LEU A 436 -27.33 18.51 -1.72
N ILE A 437 -28.66 18.52 -1.58
CA ILE A 437 -29.61 17.96 -2.57
C ILE A 437 -29.39 18.59 -3.95
N ARG A 438 -29.13 19.91 -4.03
CA ARG A 438 -28.79 20.59 -5.30
C ARG A 438 -27.51 20.04 -5.95
N GLU A 439 -26.51 19.66 -5.15
CA GLU A 439 -25.23 19.13 -5.61
C GLU A 439 -25.22 17.58 -5.75
N PHE A 440 -26.28 16.85 -5.38
CA PHE A 440 -26.38 15.38 -5.60
C PHE A 440 -26.22 15.01 -7.09
N GLN A 441 -26.76 15.85 -7.98
CA GLN A 441 -26.64 15.72 -9.44
C GLN A 441 -25.29 16.19 -10.01
N SER A 442 -24.32 16.60 -9.19
CA SER A 442 -23.05 17.16 -9.66
C SER A 442 -22.23 16.12 -10.44
N PRO A 443 -21.65 16.47 -11.60
CA PRO A 443 -20.77 15.56 -12.35
C PRO A 443 -19.37 15.45 -11.76
N ASP A 444 -19.00 16.27 -10.78
CA ASP A 444 -17.68 16.22 -10.13
C ASP A 444 -17.63 15.12 -9.06
N GLU A 445 -16.86 14.07 -9.32
CA GLU A 445 -16.66 12.94 -8.40
C GLU A 445 -15.99 13.36 -7.07
N GLU A 446 -15.23 14.45 -7.03
CA GLU A 446 -14.71 15.01 -5.78
C GLU A 446 -15.85 15.65 -4.97
N MET A 447 -16.76 16.38 -5.62
CA MET A 447 -17.96 16.93 -4.99
C MET A 447 -18.85 15.81 -4.43
N LYS A 448 -19.15 14.76 -5.22
CA LYS A 448 -19.96 13.61 -4.75
C LYS A 448 -19.37 12.96 -3.49
N LYS A 449 -18.06 12.75 -3.45
CA LYS A 449 -17.36 12.14 -2.31
C LYS A 449 -17.46 12.99 -1.05
N ILE A 450 -17.37 14.32 -1.17
CA ILE A 450 -17.67 15.23 -0.06
C ILE A 450 -19.14 15.17 0.33
N VAL A 451 -20.07 15.33 -0.63
CA VAL A 451 -21.51 15.38 -0.37
C VAL A 451 -22.01 14.11 0.34
N LEU A 452 -21.60 12.91 -0.10
CA LEU A 452 -21.90 11.65 0.59
C LEU A 452 -21.36 11.62 2.03
N LYS A 453 -20.11 12.07 2.23
CA LYS A 453 -19.49 12.13 3.56
C LYS A 453 -20.22 13.11 4.49
N VAL A 454 -20.66 14.27 3.98
CA VAL A 454 -21.46 15.25 4.74
C VAL A 454 -22.86 14.68 5.05
N VAL A 455 -23.53 14.03 4.10
CA VAL A 455 -24.82 13.35 4.35
C VAL A 455 -24.68 12.27 5.43
N LYS A 456 -23.61 11.44 5.39
CA LYS A 456 -23.29 10.46 6.44
C LYS A 456 -23.16 11.13 7.81
N GLN A 457 -22.46 12.27 7.88
CA GLN A 457 -22.25 13.01 9.13
C GLN A 457 -23.56 13.62 9.67
N CYS A 458 -24.34 14.31 8.82
CA CYS A 458 -25.62 14.90 9.22
C CYS A 458 -26.60 13.83 9.71
N CYS A 459 -26.79 12.71 8.98
CA CYS A 459 -27.74 11.67 9.37
C CYS A 459 -27.32 10.90 10.63
N ALA A 460 -26.01 10.82 10.93
CA ALA A 460 -25.52 10.23 12.16
C ALA A 460 -25.67 11.16 13.39
N THR A 461 -25.75 12.48 13.20
CA THR A 461 -25.78 13.46 14.29
C THR A 461 -27.10 13.40 15.07
N ASP A 462 -27.07 13.67 16.37
CA ASP A 462 -28.28 13.74 17.19
C ASP A 462 -29.03 15.07 17.05
N GLY A 463 -30.35 15.03 17.20
CA GLY A 463 -31.26 16.12 16.83
C GLY A 463 -31.78 16.07 15.39
N VAL A 464 -31.15 15.31 14.48
CA VAL A 464 -31.68 15.06 13.14
C VAL A 464 -32.72 13.94 13.19
N GLU A 465 -33.99 14.30 12.99
CA GLU A 465 -35.14 13.39 13.10
C GLU A 465 -35.19 12.38 11.95
N ALA A 466 -35.46 11.11 12.25
CA ALA A 466 -35.58 10.06 11.25
C ALA A 466 -36.64 10.37 10.17
N GLN A 467 -37.78 10.98 10.54
CA GLN A 467 -38.85 11.34 9.61
C GLN A 467 -38.39 12.35 8.55
N TYR A 468 -37.63 13.38 8.97
CA TYR A 468 -37.04 14.35 8.04
C TYR A 468 -36.09 13.68 7.04
N ILE A 469 -35.31 12.68 7.48
CA ILE A 469 -34.45 11.90 6.58
C ILE A 469 -35.30 11.11 5.57
N LYS A 470 -36.38 10.43 6.02
CA LYS A 470 -37.29 9.64 5.16
C LYS A 470 -37.95 10.47 4.06
N GLU A 471 -38.42 11.67 4.39
CA GLU A 471 -39.22 12.53 3.50
C GLU A 471 -38.34 13.37 2.56
N GLU A 472 -37.33 14.07 3.10
CA GLU A 472 -36.59 15.09 2.35
C GLU A 472 -35.26 14.58 1.78
N ILE A 473 -34.64 13.57 2.39
CA ILE A 473 -33.29 13.11 2.00
C ILE A 473 -33.36 11.83 1.15
N LEU A 474 -34.03 10.78 1.61
CA LEU A 474 -34.02 9.48 0.92
C LEU A 474 -34.46 9.53 -0.55
N PRO A 475 -35.55 10.22 -0.95
CA PRO A 475 -36.01 10.21 -2.34
C PRO A 475 -34.98 10.79 -3.32
N HIS A 476 -34.21 11.79 -2.87
CA HIS A 476 -33.12 12.37 -3.66
C HIS A 476 -31.85 11.52 -3.59
N PHE A 477 -31.53 10.97 -2.42
CA PHE A 477 -30.34 10.14 -2.21
C PHE A 477 -30.33 8.90 -3.12
N PHE A 478 -31.41 8.12 -3.11
CA PHE A 478 -31.53 6.94 -3.98
C PHE A 478 -31.54 7.36 -5.46
N LYS A 479 -32.37 8.34 -5.85
CA LYS A 479 -32.49 8.80 -7.25
C LYS A 479 -31.17 9.24 -7.89
N PHE A 480 -30.23 9.80 -7.13
CA PHE A 480 -28.98 10.33 -7.68
C PHE A 480 -27.74 9.46 -7.41
N PHE A 481 -27.65 8.77 -6.26
CA PHE A 481 -26.47 7.97 -5.93
C PHE A 481 -26.63 6.47 -6.21
N TRP A 482 -27.83 5.91 -6.12
CA TRP A 482 -28.04 4.49 -6.45
C TRP A 482 -28.22 4.32 -7.96
N ASN A 483 -27.07 4.07 -8.62
CA ASN A 483 -26.98 3.82 -10.05
C ASN A 483 -25.72 2.99 -10.39
N HIS A 484 -25.73 2.34 -11.55
CA HIS A 484 -24.65 1.45 -12.01
C HIS A 484 -23.25 2.09 -12.03
N ARG A 485 -23.12 3.41 -12.26
CA ARG A 485 -21.80 4.06 -12.34
C ARG A 485 -21.12 4.14 -10.97
N MET A 486 -21.89 4.28 -9.89
CA MET A 486 -21.37 4.35 -8.53
C MET A 486 -20.82 3.00 -8.05
N ALA A 487 -21.34 1.88 -8.58
CA ALA A 487 -20.85 0.55 -8.26
C ALA A 487 -19.49 0.22 -8.91
N LEU A 488 -19.10 0.90 -10.01
CA LEU A 488 -17.87 0.62 -10.75
C LEU A 488 -16.59 1.18 -10.10
N ASP A 489 -16.62 2.39 -9.54
CA ASP A 489 -15.48 2.91 -8.75
C ASP A 489 -15.55 2.36 -7.31
N ARG A 490 -14.61 1.48 -6.94
CA ARG A 490 -14.46 0.92 -5.58
C ARG A 490 -14.48 1.99 -4.48
N ARG A 491 -14.02 3.23 -4.74
CA ARG A 491 -14.04 4.33 -3.76
C ARG A 491 -15.46 4.91 -3.60
N ASN A 492 -16.20 5.06 -4.70
CA ASN A 492 -17.61 5.47 -4.69
C ASN A 492 -18.50 4.40 -4.06
N TYR A 493 -18.37 3.16 -4.53
CA TYR A 493 -19.01 1.97 -3.99
C TYR A 493 -18.90 1.94 -2.46
N ARG A 494 -17.67 1.99 -1.91
CA ARG A 494 -17.47 1.90 -0.47
C ARG A 494 -18.06 3.09 0.27
N GLN A 495 -17.86 4.31 -0.22
CA GLN A 495 -18.44 5.50 0.41
C GLN A 495 -19.98 5.47 0.38
N LEU A 496 -20.60 4.94 -0.68
CA LEU A 496 -22.07 4.85 -0.81
C LEU A 496 -22.65 3.78 0.12
N VAL A 497 -22.06 2.57 0.14
CA VAL A 497 -22.44 1.50 1.07
C VAL A 497 -22.28 1.97 2.51
N ASP A 498 -21.08 2.44 2.88
CA ASP A 498 -20.78 2.90 4.24
C ASP A 498 -21.56 4.17 4.63
N THR A 499 -22.18 4.91 3.69
CA THR A 499 -23.12 6.01 3.99
C THR A 499 -24.55 5.50 4.17
N THR A 500 -25.00 4.59 3.30
CA THR A 500 -26.36 4.02 3.35
C THR A 500 -26.61 3.23 4.64
N VAL A 501 -25.58 2.56 5.16
CA VAL A 501 -25.65 1.84 6.45
C VAL A 501 -25.88 2.79 7.64
N GLU A 502 -25.24 3.97 7.71
CA GLU A 502 -25.52 4.91 8.81
C GLU A 502 -26.91 5.54 8.72
N ILE A 503 -27.39 5.74 7.49
CA ILE A 503 -28.75 6.21 7.28
C ILE A 503 -29.74 5.14 7.79
N ALA A 504 -29.50 3.85 7.50
CA ALA A 504 -30.29 2.76 8.07
C ALA A 504 -30.21 2.72 9.61
N ASN A 505 -29.03 2.92 10.20
CA ASN A 505 -28.83 2.99 11.66
C ASN A 505 -29.73 4.05 12.34
N LYS A 506 -30.05 5.16 11.65
CA LYS A 506 -30.95 6.23 12.18
C LYS A 506 -32.43 6.05 11.78
N VAL A 507 -32.69 5.41 10.63
CA VAL A 507 -34.00 5.45 9.94
C VAL A 507 -34.79 4.15 10.00
N GLY A 508 -34.13 3.03 10.30
CA GLY A 508 -34.70 1.67 10.30
C GLY A 508 -34.20 0.84 9.11
N ALA A 509 -34.12 -0.48 9.30
CA ALA A 509 -33.62 -1.40 8.29
C ALA A 509 -34.62 -1.57 7.14
N SER A 510 -35.91 -1.70 7.48
CA SER A 510 -36.99 -1.97 6.54
C SER A 510 -37.18 -0.84 5.54
N GLU A 511 -37.08 0.42 5.99
CA GLU A 511 -37.17 1.61 5.14
C GLU A 511 -36.10 1.63 4.02
N ILE A 512 -34.89 1.18 4.34
CA ILE A 512 -33.76 1.20 3.39
C ILE A 512 -33.77 -0.04 2.51
N ILE A 513 -34.00 -1.23 3.07
CA ILE A 513 -33.99 -2.48 2.32
C ILE A 513 -35.18 -2.53 1.34
N ASN A 514 -36.38 -2.03 1.69
CA ASN A 514 -37.51 -1.88 0.75
C ASN A 514 -37.16 -1.07 -0.52
N ARG A 515 -36.16 -0.18 -0.45
CA ARG A 515 -35.77 0.71 -1.57
C ARG A 515 -34.69 0.11 -2.48
N ILE A 516 -34.09 -1.02 -2.11
CA ILE A 516 -33.01 -1.68 -2.86
C ILE A 516 -33.18 -3.20 -3.01
N VAL A 517 -34.21 -3.81 -2.43
CA VAL A 517 -34.40 -5.27 -2.51
C VAL A 517 -34.62 -5.75 -3.96
N ASP A 518 -35.37 -5.00 -4.75
CA ASP A 518 -35.63 -5.33 -6.16
C ASP A 518 -34.35 -5.17 -7.02
N ASP A 519 -33.42 -4.30 -6.63
CA ASP A 519 -32.11 -4.11 -7.28
C ASP A 519 -31.17 -5.33 -7.09
N LEU A 520 -31.48 -6.28 -6.19
CA LEU A 520 -30.82 -7.60 -6.18
C LEU A 520 -31.05 -8.39 -7.48
N LYS A 521 -32.06 -8.00 -8.28
CA LYS A 521 -32.39 -8.60 -9.58
C LYS A 521 -31.99 -7.76 -10.79
N ASP A 522 -31.22 -6.70 -10.60
CA ASP A 522 -30.63 -5.94 -11.70
C ASP A 522 -29.65 -6.82 -12.50
N GLU A 523 -29.57 -6.64 -13.83
CA GLU A 523 -28.69 -7.41 -14.74
C GLU A 523 -27.19 -7.27 -14.43
N ASN A 524 -26.77 -6.17 -13.79
CA ASN A 524 -25.38 -5.85 -13.52
C ASN A 524 -24.88 -6.48 -12.20
N GLU A 525 -24.06 -7.54 -12.30
CA GLU A 525 -23.50 -8.28 -11.15
C GLU A 525 -22.77 -7.37 -10.14
N GLN A 526 -22.03 -6.36 -10.61
CA GLN A 526 -21.31 -5.41 -9.73
C GLN A 526 -22.28 -4.46 -9.01
N TYR A 527 -23.47 -4.21 -9.56
CA TYR A 527 -24.54 -3.48 -8.88
C TYR A 527 -25.29 -4.39 -7.88
N ARG A 528 -25.68 -5.62 -8.26
CA ARG A 528 -26.22 -6.65 -7.34
C ARG A 528 -25.32 -6.83 -6.11
N LYS A 529 -24.01 -6.82 -6.32
CA LYS A 529 -22.99 -6.90 -5.25
C LYS A 529 -23.02 -5.72 -4.29
N MET A 530 -23.19 -4.49 -4.80
CA MET A 530 -23.29 -3.27 -3.98
C MET A 530 -24.57 -3.26 -3.13
N VAL A 531 -25.68 -3.73 -3.70
CA VAL A 531 -26.95 -3.96 -3.00
C VAL A 531 -26.74 -5.00 -1.90
N MET A 532 -26.18 -6.15 -2.22
CA MET A 532 -25.93 -7.25 -1.28
C MET A 532 -25.03 -6.82 -0.10
N GLU A 533 -23.90 -6.15 -0.34
CA GLU A 533 -23.03 -5.66 0.75
C GLU A 533 -23.73 -4.63 1.65
N THR A 534 -24.68 -3.87 1.10
CA THR A 534 -25.48 -2.91 1.86
C THR A 534 -26.51 -3.62 2.74
N ILE A 535 -27.26 -4.58 2.19
CA ILE A 535 -28.23 -5.37 2.96
C ILE A 535 -27.53 -6.22 4.03
N GLU A 536 -26.37 -6.82 3.70
CA GLU A 536 -25.53 -7.59 4.62
C GLU A 536 -25.13 -6.77 5.85
N LYS A 537 -24.56 -5.58 5.66
CA LYS A 537 -24.19 -4.69 6.77
C LYS A 537 -25.40 -4.16 7.55
N ILE A 538 -26.50 -3.84 6.87
CA ILE A 538 -27.72 -3.34 7.56
C ILE A 538 -28.32 -4.44 8.44
N MET A 539 -28.52 -5.64 7.92
CA MET A 539 -29.08 -6.76 8.68
C MET A 539 -28.09 -7.30 9.72
N GLY A 540 -26.78 -7.20 9.48
CA GLY A 540 -25.75 -7.46 10.49
C GLY A 540 -25.82 -6.50 11.69
N ASN A 541 -26.13 -5.22 11.46
CA ASN A 541 -26.20 -4.20 12.50
C ASN A 541 -27.57 -4.13 13.23
N LEU A 542 -28.68 -4.15 12.48
CA LEU A 542 -30.04 -3.94 13.01
C LEU A 542 -30.85 -5.24 13.19
N GLY A 543 -30.38 -6.37 12.64
CA GLY A 543 -31.13 -7.62 12.58
C GLY A 543 -32.33 -7.56 11.62
N ALA A 544 -33.24 -8.53 11.76
CA ALA A 544 -34.42 -8.69 10.90
C ALA A 544 -35.77 -8.34 11.58
N ALA A 545 -35.77 -7.68 12.74
CA ALA A 545 -36.98 -7.44 13.53
C ALA A 545 -37.98 -6.45 12.87
N ASP A 546 -37.47 -5.51 12.07
CA ASP A 546 -38.22 -4.46 11.37
C ASP A 546 -38.76 -4.93 9.98
N ILE A 547 -38.32 -6.10 9.52
CA ILE A 547 -38.63 -6.66 8.20
C ILE A 547 -39.99 -7.37 8.25
N ASP A 548 -40.95 -6.98 7.41
CA ASP A 548 -42.27 -7.62 7.34
C ASP A 548 -42.23 -8.93 6.52
N SER A 549 -43.38 -9.61 6.38
CA SER A 549 -43.45 -10.87 5.62
C SER A 549 -43.22 -10.67 4.13
N ARG A 550 -43.64 -9.53 3.56
CA ARG A 550 -43.47 -9.25 2.13
C ARG A 550 -42.03 -8.93 1.79
N LEU A 551 -41.37 -8.08 2.59
CA LEU A 551 -39.96 -7.78 2.39
C LEU A 551 -39.08 -9.01 2.62
N GLU A 552 -39.47 -9.93 3.53
CA GLU A 552 -38.80 -11.24 3.66
C GLU A 552 -38.92 -12.08 2.39
N GLU A 553 -40.10 -12.20 1.79
CA GLU A 553 -40.29 -12.92 0.52
C GLU A 553 -39.45 -12.29 -0.61
N GLN A 554 -39.50 -10.96 -0.77
CA GLN A 554 -38.70 -10.22 -1.77
C GLN A 554 -37.19 -10.38 -1.52
N LEU A 555 -36.74 -10.38 -0.26
CA LEU A 555 -35.34 -10.61 0.10
C LEU A 555 -34.87 -12.01 -0.29
N ILE A 556 -35.62 -13.05 0.08
CA ILE A 556 -35.24 -14.43 -0.20
C ILE A 556 -35.20 -14.69 -1.71
N ASP A 557 -36.19 -14.21 -2.45
CA ASP A 557 -36.25 -14.30 -3.92
C ASP A 557 -35.11 -13.50 -4.60
N GLY A 558 -34.79 -12.31 -4.07
CA GLY A 558 -33.66 -11.49 -4.51
C GLY A 558 -32.30 -12.15 -4.29
N ILE A 559 -32.01 -12.67 -3.09
CA ILE A 559 -30.71 -13.30 -2.80
C ILE A 559 -30.54 -14.63 -3.54
N LEU A 560 -31.62 -15.38 -3.78
CA LEU A 560 -31.57 -16.62 -4.57
C LEU A 560 -31.18 -16.31 -6.03
N TYR A 561 -31.81 -15.31 -6.64
CA TYR A 561 -31.44 -14.85 -7.98
C TYR A 561 -29.99 -14.35 -8.04
N ALA A 562 -29.60 -13.46 -7.12
CA ALA A 562 -28.24 -12.91 -7.04
C ALA A 562 -27.16 -13.96 -6.70
N PHE A 563 -27.54 -15.12 -6.16
CA PHE A 563 -26.62 -16.24 -5.89
C PHE A 563 -26.55 -17.26 -7.05
N GLN A 564 -27.61 -17.38 -7.83
CA GLN A 564 -27.62 -18.21 -9.05
C GLN A 564 -26.85 -17.53 -10.18
N GLU A 565 -27.17 -16.27 -10.48
CA GLU A 565 -26.59 -15.47 -11.58
C GLU A 565 -25.23 -14.85 -11.23
N GLN A 566 -24.28 -15.64 -10.74
CA GLN A 566 -22.90 -15.19 -10.53
C GLN A 566 -21.99 -15.68 -11.66
N THR A 567 -21.19 -14.77 -12.24
CA THR A 567 -20.13 -15.13 -13.18
C THR A 567 -18.81 -15.46 -12.48
N THR A 568 -18.62 -14.95 -11.26
CA THR A 568 -17.43 -15.24 -10.44
C THR A 568 -17.80 -15.55 -8.98
N GLU A 569 -17.02 -16.39 -8.30
CA GLU A 569 -17.34 -16.85 -6.95
C GLU A 569 -17.02 -15.78 -5.89
N ASP A 570 -18.02 -14.93 -5.59
CA ASP A 570 -17.84 -13.72 -4.79
C ASP A 570 -18.15 -13.91 -3.29
N VAL A 571 -17.20 -13.54 -2.42
CA VAL A 571 -17.31 -13.67 -0.96
C VAL A 571 -18.39 -12.75 -0.39
N VAL A 572 -18.63 -11.60 -1.02
CA VAL A 572 -19.69 -10.65 -0.62
C VAL A 572 -21.07 -11.30 -0.69
N MET A 573 -21.34 -12.06 -1.76
CA MET A 573 -22.61 -12.75 -1.95
C MET A 573 -22.81 -13.90 -0.96
N LEU A 574 -21.74 -14.66 -0.70
CA LEU A 574 -21.74 -15.73 0.30
C LEU A 574 -21.94 -15.19 1.73
N ASN A 575 -21.32 -14.05 2.06
CA ASN A 575 -21.54 -13.35 3.33
C ASN A 575 -22.99 -12.86 3.44
N GLY A 576 -23.49 -12.12 2.43
CA GLY A 576 -24.84 -11.58 2.42
C GLY A 576 -25.91 -12.66 2.59
N PHE A 577 -25.85 -13.72 1.79
CA PHE A 577 -26.81 -14.83 1.90
C PHE A 577 -26.78 -15.47 3.29
N GLY A 578 -25.59 -15.77 3.83
CA GLY A 578 -25.43 -16.33 5.17
C GLY A 578 -25.97 -15.40 6.27
N THR A 579 -25.61 -14.13 6.25
CA THR A 579 -26.07 -13.11 7.21
C THR A 579 -27.60 -12.96 7.17
N ILE A 580 -28.20 -12.89 5.98
CA ILE A 580 -29.66 -12.71 5.82
C ILE A 580 -30.43 -13.93 6.35
N VAL A 581 -30.00 -15.15 6.01
CA VAL A 581 -30.59 -16.40 6.55
C VAL A 581 -30.43 -16.49 8.07
N ASN A 582 -29.25 -16.14 8.60
CA ASN A 582 -28.97 -16.18 10.04
C ASN A 582 -29.77 -15.14 10.84
N GLN A 583 -30.01 -13.95 10.29
CA GLN A 583 -30.80 -12.89 10.93
C GLN A 583 -32.32 -13.14 10.85
N LEU A 584 -32.81 -13.79 9.78
CA LEU A 584 -34.20 -14.27 9.71
C LEU A 584 -34.45 -15.47 10.65
N GLY A 585 -33.43 -16.31 10.86
CA GLY A 585 -33.45 -17.41 11.82
C GLY A 585 -34.64 -18.35 11.57
N LYS A 586 -35.55 -18.48 12.54
CA LYS A 586 -36.73 -19.37 12.41
C LYS A 586 -37.71 -18.96 11.30
N ARG A 587 -37.72 -17.69 10.88
CA ARG A 587 -38.63 -17.19 9.83
C ARG A 587 -38.35 -17.86 8.49
N VAL A 588 -37.08 -18.18 8.19
CA VAL A 588 -36.64 -18.72 6.90
C VAL A 588 -37.13 -20.16 6.61
N LYS A 589 -37.74 -20.85 7.57
CA LYS A 589 -38.16 -22.26 7.48
C LYS A 589 -38.96 -22.61 6.20
N PRO A 590 -39.93 -21.79 5.71
CA PRO A 590 -40.68 -22.10 4.48
C PRO A 590 -39.80 -22.16 3.23
N TYR A 591 -38.71 -21.40 3.19
CA TYR A 591 -37.83 -21.25 2.02
C TYR A 591 -36.63 -22.21 2.03
N LEU A 592 -36.33 -22.84 3.17
CA LEU A 592 -35.22 -23.81 3.28
C LEU A 592 -35.24 -24.89 2.17
N PRO A 593 -36.37 -25.47 1.73
CA PRO A 593 -36.39 -26.40 0.60
C PRO A 593 -35.87 -25.80 -0.71
N GLN A 594 -36.22 -24.54 -1.01
CA GLN A 594 -35.80 -23.82 -2.23
C GLN A 594 -34.31 -23.41 -2.15
N ILE A 595 -33.86 -23.00 -0.97
CA ILE A 595 -32.45 -22.71 -0.68
C ILE A 595 -31.61 -23.99 -0.85
N CYS A 596 -32.02 -25.11 -0.24
CA CYS A 596 -31.34 -26.40 -0.40
C CYS A 596 -31.33 -26.89 -1.85
N GLY A 597 -32.43 -26.73 -2.59
CA GLY A 597 -32.49 -27.07 -4.02
C GLY A 597 -31.50 -26.25 -4.87
N THR A 598 -31.37 -24.95 -4.57
CA THR A 598 -30.40 -24.05 -5.23
C THR A 598 -28.95 -24.45 -4.89
N ILE A 599 -28.68 -24.77 -3.62
CA ILE A 599 -27.37 -25.25 -3.16
C ILE A 599 -26.99 -26.56 -3.86
N LEU A 600 -27.90 -27.55 -3.89
CA LEU A 600 -27.68 -28.84 -4.56
C LEU A 600 -27.42 -28.68 -6.06
N TRP A 601 -28.11 -27.74 -6.72
CA TRP A 601 -27.85 -27.41 -8.12
C TRP A 601 -26.46 -26.81 -8.35
N ARG A 602 -26.00 -25.89 -7.47
CA ARG A 602 -24.63 -25.33 -7.55
C ARG A 602 -23.55 -26.34 -7.12
N LEU A 603 -23.84 -27.28 -6.22
CA LEU A 603 -22.98 -28.43 -5.92
C LEU A 603 -22.75 -29.34 -7.14
N ASN A 604 -23.69 -29.38 -8.08
CA ASN A 604 -23.55 -30.10 -9.36
C ASN A 604 -22.93 -29.26 -10.49
N ASN A 605 -22.45 -28.03 -10.20
CA ASN A 605 -21.79 -27.19 -11.20
C ASN A 605 -20.41 -27.77 -11.61
N LYS A 606 -19.96 -27.48 -12.82
CA LYS A 606 -18.64 -27.89 -13.34
C LYS A 606 -17.48 -27.19 -12.62
N SER A 607 -17.63 -25.93 -12.20
CA SER A 607 -16.58 -25.20 -11.45
C SER A 607 -16.45 -25.75 -10.02
N ALA A 608 -15.26 -26.24 -9.67
CA ALA A 608 -14.97 -26.69 -8.30
C ALA A 608 -15.11 -25.58 -7.26
N LYS A 609 -14.83 -24.33 -7.64
CA LYS A 609 -15.04 -23.16 -6.77
C LYS A 609 -16.53 -22.86 -6.53
N VAL A 610 -17.39 -23.07 -7.52
CA VAL A 610 -18.86 -22.94 -7.33
C VAL A 610 -19.36 -24.03 -6.38
N ARG A 611 -18.82 -25.25 -6.47
CA ARG A 611 -19.10 -26.32 -5.51
C ARG A 611 -18.64 -25.94 -4.09
N GLN A 612 -17.41 -25.42 -3.95
CA GLN A 612 -16.88 -24.90 -2.68
C GLN A 612 -17.77 -23.80 -2.09
N GLN A 613 -18.08 -22.74 -2.85
CA GLN A 613 -18.91 -21.62 -2.38
C GLN A 613 -20.32 -22.07 -1.95
N ALA A 614 -20.87 -23.11 -2.59
CA ALA A 614 -22.14 -23.72 -2.20
C ALA A 614 -22.01 -24.62 -0.96
N ALA A 615 -20.88 -25.31 -0.75
CA ALA A 615 -20.57 -26.02 0.50
C ALA A 615 -20.37 -25.04 1.67
N ASP A 616 -19.58 -23.97 1.49
CA ASP A 616 -19.38 -22.90 2.47
C ASP A 616 -20.72 -22.29 2.93
N LEU A 617 -21.69 -22.19 2.01
CA LEU A 617 -23.04 -21.72 2.34
C LEU A 617 -23.79 -22.71 3.24
N ILE A 618 -23.65 -24.03 3.04
CA ILE A 618 -24.23 -25.06 3.93
C ILE A 618 -23.69 -24.87 5.35
N SER A 619 -22.37 -24.75 5.53
CA SER A 619 -21.74 -24.52 6.84
C SER A 619 -22.34 -23.29 7.54
N ARG A 620 -22.45 -22.17 6.81
CA ARG A 620 -22.99 -20.89 7.32
C ARG A 620 -24.47 -20.92 7.72
N ILE A 621 -25.28 -21.85 7.18
CA ILE A 621 -26.74 -21.94 7.48
C ILE A 621 -27.12 -23.17 8.31
N ALA A 622 -26.21 -24.12 8.55
CA ALA A 622 -26.51 -25.38 9.25
C ALA A 622 -27.14 -25.18 10.64
N ILE A 623 -26.67 -24.16 11.39
CA ILE A 623 -27.22 -23.79 12.71
C ILE A 623 -28.69 -23.37 12.61
N VAL A 624 -29.06 -22.64 11.56
CA VAL A 624 -30.45 -22.24 11.30
C VAL A 624 -31.29 -23.44 10.85
N MET A 625 -30.78 -24.29 9.97
CA MET A 625 -31.49 -25.51 9.56
C MET A 625 -31.81 -26.42 10.77
N LYS A 626 -30.86 -26.59 11.69
CA LYS A 626 -31.06 -27.30 12.97
C LYS A 626 -32.11 -26.60 13.85
N THR A 627 -32.05 -25.27 13.96
CA THR A 627 -32.99 -24.45 14.75
C THR A 627 -34.42 -24.45 14.18
N CYS A 628 -34.54 -24.60 12.86
CA CYS A 628 -35.80 -24.80 12.13
C CYS A 628 -36.31 -26.25 12.17
N GLN A 629 -35.56 -27.18 12.78
CA GLN A 629 -35.86 -28.62 12.88
C GLN A 629 -35.85 -29.38 11.53
N GLU A 630 -35.17 -28.84 10.50
CA GLU A 630 -35.09 -29.45 9.16
C GLU A 630 -33.97 -30.50 9.04
N GLU A 631 -33.96 -31.44 9.99
CA GLU A 631 -32.92 -32.49 10.08
C GLU A 631 -32.90 -33.42 8.86
N LYS A 632 -34.02 -33.60 8.18
CA LYS A 632 -34.10 -34.38 6.94
C LYS A 632 -33.39 -33.69 5.77
N LEU A 633 -33.49 -32.37 5.66
CA LEU A 633 -32.77 -31.60 4.65
C LEU A 633 -31.27 -31.57 4.95
N MET A 634 -30.87 -31.38 6.22
CA MET A 634 -29.46 -31.50 6.62
C MET A 634 -28.89 -32.90 6.36
N GLY A 635 -29.64 -33.96 6.65
CA GLY A 635 -29.24 -35.34 6.37
C GLY A 635 -29.06 -35.60 4.87
N HIS A 636 -29.94 -35.06 4.03
CA HIS A 636 -29.80 -35.18 2.58
C HIS A 636 -28.55 -34.43 2.05
N LEU A 637 -28.32 -33.19 2.50
CA LEU A 637 -27.10 -32.43 2.19
C LEU A 637 -25.84 -33.17 2.66
N GLY A 638 -25.88 -33.78 3.86
CA GLY A 638 -24.77 -34.55 4.41
C GLY A 638 -24.41 -35.80 3.60
N VAL A 639 -25.41 -36.53 3.08
CA VAL A 639 -25.16 -37.66 2.16
C VAL A 639 -24.52 -37.17 0.87
N VAL A 640 -25.00 -36.09 0.27
CA VAL A 640 -24.41 -35.54 -0.96
C VAL A 640 -22.99 -35.03 -0.72
N LEU A 641 -22.72 -34.30 0.36
CA LEU A 641 -21.36 -33.87 0.73
C LEU A 641 -20.42 -35.07 0.97
N TYR A 642 -20.91 -36.18 1.52
CA TYR A 642 -20.15 -37.41 1.69
C TYR A 642 -19.81 -38.10 0.35
N GLU A 643 -20.69 -37.99 -0.66
CA GLU A 643 -20.40 -38.47 -2.02
C GLU A 643 -19.31 -37.62 -2.72
N TYR A 644 -19.22 -36.32 -2.42
CA TYR A 644 -18.14 -35.43 -2.92
C TYR A 644 -16.80 -35.56 -2.17
N LEU A 645 -16.71 -36.35 -1.09
CA LEU A 645 -15.49 -36.50 -0.28
C LEU A 645 -14.30 -37.10 -1.06
N GLY A 646 -14.56 -37.72 -2.21
CA GLY A 646 -13.55 -38.29 -3.11
C GLY A 646 -13.08 -37.35 -4.24
N GLU A 647 -13.36 -36.05 -4.19
CA GLU A 647 -12.93 -35.13 -5.24
C GLU A 647 -11.42 -34.81 -5.16
N ASP A 648 -10.67 -35.06 -6.25
CA ASP A 648 -9.19 -34.85 -6.35
C ASP A 648 -8.71 -33.42 -6.08
N THR A 649 -9.62 -32.46 -5.86
CA THR A 649 -9.37 -31.07 -5.48
C THR A 649 -8.96 -30.95 -4.00
N GLN A 650 -8.02 -31.79 -3.57
CA GLN A 650 -7.57 -32.04 -2.20
C GLN A 650 -6.83 -30.87 -1.51
N LYS A 651 -7.04 -29.63 -1.97
CA LYS A 651 -6.65 -28.37 -1.30
C LYS A 651 -7.84 -27.54 -0.82
N TYR A 652 -9.07 -27.97 -1.15
CA TYR A 652 -10.28 -27.15 -0.92
C TYR A 652 -11.20 -27.73 0.16
N TRP A 653 -11.12 -29.03 0.46
CA TRP A 653 -11.99 -29.69 1.46
C TRP A 653 -11.45 -29.67 2.89
N ASP A 654 -10.13 -29.55 3.10
CA ASP A 654 -9.54 -29.55 4.46
C ASP A 654 -10.09 -28.40 5.33
N LEU A 655 -10.28 -27.22 4.72
CA LEU A 655 -10.86 -26.03 5.36
C LEU A 655 -12.35 -26.19 5.75
N PHE A 656 -13.05 -27.20 5.23
CA PHE A 656 -14.46 -27.43 5.56
C PHE A 656 -14.64 -28.24 6.85
N TRP A 657 -13.58 -28.87 7.37
CA TRP A 657 -13.63 -29.76 8.54
C TRP A 657 -12.81 -29.28 9.75
N GLU A 658 -12.09 -28.15 9.64
CA GLU A 658 -11.44 -27.47 10.77
C GLU A 658 -12.34 -26.43 11.48
N HIS A 659 -13.61 -26.28 11.07
CA HIS A 659 -14.60 -25.32 11.58
C HIS A 659 -15.96 -25.97 11.85
#